data_AF-A0A4Y7PL87-F1
#
_entry.id   AF-A0A4Y7PL87-F1
#
_cell.length_a   1.000
_cell.length_b   1.000
_cell.length_c   1.000
_cell.angle_alpha   90.00
_cell.angle_beta   90.00
_cell.angle_gamma   90.00
#
_symmetry.space_group_name_H-M   'P 1'
#
loop_
_entity.id
_entity.type
_entity.pdbx_description
1 polymer ?
#
loop_
_entity_poly.entity_id
_entity_poly.type
_entity_poly.pdbx_seq_one_letter_code
_entity_poly.pdbx_strand_id
1 'polypeptide(L)'
;MSQTSNPSDVSPIGDESKWRRDVGELLESIDAGSRGECLTIAGRVKIYRRLLVYVYVQLKSFEIDPRSLSSFSDSMTMWERWDGLQSLQNHAAIRQGIWDILRARGTHIKMNKSVLSLREILVLDEIDIARDVDIILRDPKKVQELTSLCLDDPAPIINLLQILLDRNLISSDTKMLYQTLARLAKMSATYPDSLLLHRVKLTGAHPIGGGGFSDVWRGKLGEQFVALKALRIFFNDTSLDFCHEAVIWRQLRHKNILPLYGVFEGDNTFDRLCLVSPWMEGGNISDFLISHPDSNRVLLLSDVVGGLCYLHSLEPAVVHGDLKGANIFVTQSGTACLGDFGLTRFRDSNENIWPSTTGNATGTARWTAPELLISDISGKNIRANRASDVYSFGCVCLEVFTGKVPYSEIPREAVVVMAIIQKQRPQRPVGDCVGHGLDDATWDLISKCWHADPTQRPTILQVRESFRLREWKSRETHTTTDDFPGVPCASFGQYGFSEDYVSHKNLQLTRNPTMCCNPNNAVPLFRAWGPSQKEHFYTTSWLEMETAMAYLGYRSEGVAAYIFVTQEVSTVPFFRLRHPMAPDHFYCATTSERDKAVAENSYAFEGIAGYVHASQVCGSVPLFRMWREANVDHFYTTSVIERDKFVEDLGYIDEGIEAFVLPAWS
;
A
#
# COMPACT_ATOMS: atom_id res chain seq x y z
N MET A 1 51.74 18.86 -8.67
CA MET A 1 50.93 18.42 -9.81
C MET A 1 49.74 17.65 -9.27
N SER A 2 48.67 18.37 -8.95
CA SER A 2 47.39 17.83 -8.50
C SER A 2 46.49 17.64 -9.72
N GLN A 3 46.11 16.41 -10.03
CA GLN A 3 45.01 16.16 -10.96
C GLN A 3 43.72 16.07 -10.17
N THR A 4 42.88 17.07 -10.41
CA THR A 4 41.47 17.15 -10.04
C THR A 4 40.68 16.10 -10.83
N SER A 5 40.06 15.14 -10.15
CA SER A 5 39.04 14.27 -10.73
C SER A 5 37.71 15.03 -10.83
N ASN A 6 37.19 15.17 -12.05
CA ASN A 6 35.89 15.75 -12.35
C ASN A 6 34.74 14.94 -11.71
N PRO A 7 33.73 15.58 -11.11
CA PRO A 7 32.48 14.94 -10.72
C PRO A 7 31.49 15.04 -11.89
N SER A 8 31.55 14.13 -12.85
CA SER A 8 30.56 14.08 -13.95
C SER A 8 30.28 12.69 -14.55
N ASP A 9 30.83 11.60 -13.99
CA ASP A 9 30.51 10.25 -14.45
C ASP A 9 29.53 9.56 -13.51
N VAL A 10 28.25 9.87 -13.71
CA VAL A 10 27.17 8.96 -13.32
C VAL A 10 26.96 8.00 -14.50
N SER A 11 27.37 6.75 -14.32
CA SER A 11 27.09 5.64 -15.22
C SER A 11 25.59 5.59 -15.58
N PRO A 12 25.19 5.21 -16.81
CA PRO A 12 23.79 5.14 -17.18
C PRO A 12 23.09 4.12 -16.29
N ILE A 13 22.12 4.58 -15.52
CA ILE A 13 21.27 3.73 -14.69
C ILE A 13 20.45 2.84 -15.65
N GLY A 14 20.65 1.53 -15.57
CA GLY A 14 20.00 0.50 -16.40
C GLY A 14 20.97 -0.26 -17.30
N ASP A 15 21.11 -1.57 -17.06
CA ASP A 15 21.85 -2.49 -17.93
C ASP A 15 21.33 -2.39 -19.37
N GLU A 16 22.19 -1.92 -20.29
CA GLU A 16 21.88 -1.81 -21.72
C GLU A 16 21.36 -3.13 -22.32
N SER A 17 21.69 -4.28 -21.71
CA SER A 17 21.28 -5.60 -22.19
C SER A 17 19.81 -5.93 -21.89
N LYS A 18 19.22 -5.35 -20.84
CA LYS A 18 17.92 -5.78 -20.30
C LYS A 18 16.74 -5.27 -21.11
N TRP A 19 16.62 -3.95 -21.27
CA TRP A 19 15.53 -3.38 -22.06
C TRP A 19 15.60 -3.82 -23.54
N ARG A 20 16.82 -4.05 -24.07
CA ARG A 20 17.03 -4.55 -25.44
C ARG A 20 16.47 -5.96 -25.63
N ARG A 21 16.57 -6.83 -24.62
CA ARG A 21 15.93 -8.16 -24.61
C ARG A 21 14.41 -8.01 -24.63
N ASP A 22 13.87 -7.16 -23.77
CA ASP A 22 12.42 -6.95 -23.65
C ASP A 22 11.79 -6.50 -24.98
N VAL A 23 12.45 -5.61 -25.74
CA VAL A 23 11.95 -5.17 -27.05
C VAL A 23 12.56 -5.92 -28.24
N GLY A 24 13.20 -7.08 -28.01
CA GLY A 24 13.94 -7.83 -29.03
C GLY A 24 13.09 -8.15 -30.27
N GLU A 25 11.92 -8.75 -30.06
CA GLU A 25 10.97 -9.08 -31.14
C GLU A 25 10.47 -7.84 -31.89
N LEU A 26 10.28 -6.72 -31.18
CA LEU A 26 9.91 -5.44 -31.79
C LEU A 26 11.03 -4.91 -32.71
N LEU A 27 12.29 -5.02 -32.28
CA LEU A 27 13.46 -4.59 -33.04
C LEU A 27 13.79 -5.52 -34.22
N GLU A 28 13.40 -6.79 -34.14
CA GLU A 28 13.53 -7.76 -35.23
C GLU A 28 12.50 -7.51 -36.35
N SER A 29 11.37 -6.89 -36.03
CA SER A 29 10.29 -6.57 -36.99
C SER A 29 10.59 -5.41 -37.96
N ILE A 30 11.72 -4.72 -37.79
CA ILE A 30 12.12 -3.52 -38.57
C ILE A 30 13.50 -3.69 -39.22
N ASP A 31 13.82 -2.82 -40.19
CA ASP A 31 15.11 -2.83 -40.89
C ASP A 31 16.29 -2.44 -39.97
N ALA A 32 17.51 -2.82 -40.37
CA ALA A 32 18.72 -2.63 -39.58
C ALA A 32 19.06 -1.16 -39.31
N GLY A 33 18.71 -0.23 -40.23
CA GLY A 33 18.89 1.20 -40.04
C GLY A 33 17.96 1.74 -38.97
N SER A 34 16.67 1.39 -39.06
CA SER A 34 15.66 1.74 -38.04
C SER A 34 15.99 1.12 -36.67
N ARG A 35 16.60 -0.06 -36.63
CA ARG A 35 17.09 -0.68 -35.38
C ARG A 35 18.18 0.16 -34.71
N GLY A 36 19.15 0.67 -35.46
CA GLY A 36 20.19 1.56 -34.93
C GLY A 36 19.61 2.87 -34.38
N GLU A 37 18.59 3.42 -35.04
CA GLU A 37 17.87 4.61 -34.56
C GLU A 37 17.12 4.34 -33.25
N CYS A 38 16.44 3.19 -33.12
CA CYS A 38 15.77 2.79 -31.88
C CYS A 38 16.74 2.69 -30.69
N LEU A 39 17.90 2.07 -30.91
CA LEU A 39 18.96 1.98 -29.88
C LEU A 39 19.45 3.37 -29.45
N THR A 40 19.59 4.27 -30.43
CA THR A 40 19.98 5.66 -30.17
C THR A 40 18.93 6.41 -29.37
N ILE A 41 17.64 6.24 -29.69
CA ILE A 41 16.51 6.86 -28.97
C ILE A 41 16.49 6.39 -27.51
N ALA A 42 16.55 5.08 -27.28
CA ALA A 42 16.51 4.52 -25.93
C ALA A 42 17.71 4.93 -25.08
N GLY A 43 18.90 5.11 -25.68
CA GLY A 43 20.10 5.54 -24.96
C GLY A 43 20.11 7.02 -24.56
N ARG A 44 19.29 7.86 -25.21
CA ARG A 44 19.26 9.32 -24.96
C ARG A 44 18.39 9.72 -23.77
N VAL A 45 17.35 8.94 -23.48
CA VAL A 45 16.37 9.23 -22.41
C VAL A 45 16.59 8.38 -21.16
N LYS A 46 16.16 8.88 -20.00
CA LYS A 46 16.38 8.19 -18.72
C LYS A 46 15.24 7.24 -18.36
N ILE A 47 14.00 7.59 -18.66
CA ILE A 47 12.79 6.81 -18.36
C ILE A 47 11.96 6.53 -19.62
N TYR A 48 11.01 5.59 -19.53
CA TYR A 48 10.11 5.18 -20.63
C TYR A 48 10.83 4.71 -21.91
N ARG A 49 11.99 4.05 -21.76
CA ARG A 49 12.84 3.64 -22.90
C ARG A 49 12.10 2.72 -23.87
N ARG A 50 11.38 1.73 -23.35
CA ARG A 50 10.66 0.75 -24.17
C ARG A 50 9.48 1.39 -24.87
N LEU A 51 8.74 2.25 -24.16
CA LEU A 51 7.62 2.99 -24.70
C LEU A 51 8.04 3.90 -25.86
N LEU A 52 9.18 4.59 -25.74
CA LEU A 52 9.70 5.45 -26.80
C LEU A 52 10.14 4.66 -28.04
N VAL A 53 10.80 3.52 -27.86
CA VAL A 53 11.14 2.61 -28.96
C VAL A 53 9.88 2.10 -29.64
N TYR A 54 8.88 1.69 -28.85
CA TYR A 54 7.59 1.27 -29.37
C TYR A 54 6.93 2.35 -30.21
N VAL A 55 6.80 3.58 -29.70
CA VAL A 55 6.21 4.69 -30.45
C VAL A 55 6.99 4.95 -31.74
N TYR A 56 8.32 4.94 -31.69
CA TYR A 56 9.15 5.14 -32.87
C TYR A 56 8.92 4.10 -33.95
N VAL A 57 8.89 2.81 -33.57
CA VAL A 57 8.62 1.71 -34.49
C VAL A 57 7.22 1.84 -35.10
N GLN A 58 6.23 2.24 -34.32
CA GLN A 58 4.87 2.49 -34.81
C GLN A 58 4.82 3.65 -35.82
N LEU A 59 5.61 4.72 -35.60
CA LEU A 59 5.71 5.86 -36.52
C LEU A 59 6.38 5.48 -37.85
N LYS A 60 7.35 4.56 -37.83
CA LYS A 60 8.06 4.09 -39.03
C LYS A 60 7.30 3.02 -39.82
N SER A 61 6.59 2.12 -39.14
CA SER A 61 6.03 0.90 -39.76
C SER A 61 4.76 1.13 -40.60
N PHE A 62 4.09 2.28 -40.49
CA PHE A 62 2.74 2.47 -41.04
C PHE A 62 2.56 3.77 -41.83
N GLU A 63 3.46 4.06 -42.77
CA GLU A 63 3.53 5.32 -43.55
C GLU A 63 3.86 6.54 -42.68
N ILE A 64 5.00 7.15 -42.99
CA ILE A 64 5.58 8.27 -42.23
C ILE A 64 4.63 9.46 -42.31
N ASP A 65 3.95 9.81 -41.20
CA ASP A 65 3.46 11.19 -41.03
C ASP A 65 4.65 12.07 -40.65
N PRO A 66 5.15 12.93 -41.55
CA PRO A 66 6.35 13.73 -41.29
C PRO A 66 6.14 14.70 -40.12
N ARG A 67 4.90 15.10 -39.84
CA ARG A 67 4.58 16.01 -38.73
C ARG A 67 4.72 15.31 -37.38
N SER A 68 4.16 14.11 -37.23
CA SER A 68 4.31 13.32 -36.01
C SER A 68 5.77 12.91 -35.75
N LEU A 69 6.54 12.58 -36.80
CA LEU A 69 7.96 12.27 -36.66
C LEU A 69 8.79 13.51 -36.27
N SER A 70 8.48 14.68 -36.84
CA SER A 70 9.09 15.95 -36.42
C SER A 70 8.76 16.26 -34.96
N SER A 71 7.49 16.16 -34.57
CA SER A 71 7.04 16.40 -33.20
C SER A 71 7.69 15.44 -32.20
N PHE A 72 7.86 14.17 -32.56
CA PHE A 72 8.61 13.19 -31.78
C PHE A 72 10.08 13.60 -31.63
N SER A 73 10.74 14.00 -32.73
CA SER A 73 12.15 14.45 -32.70
C SER A 73 12.34 15.72 -31.86
N ASP A 74 11.42 16.68 -31.96
CA ASP A 74 11.45 17.92 -31.18
C ASP A 74 11.30 17.62 -29.68
N SER A 75 10.36 16.74 -29.33
CA SER A 75 10.14 16.30 -27.95
C SER A 75 11.34 15.55 -27.40
N MET A 76 11.94 14.66 -28.19
CA MET A 76 13.17 13.93 -27.82
C MET A 76 14.35 14.87 -27.53
N THR A 77 14.51 15.94 -28.32
CA THR A 77 15.58 16.94 -28.12
C THR A 77 15.43 17.69 -26.80
N MET A 78 14.19 17.83 -26.30
CA MET A 78 13.91 18.39 -24.99
C MET A 78 14.19 17.36 -23.88
N TRP A 79 13.66 16.14 -24.02
CA TRP A 79 13.75 15.10 -22.99
C TRP A 79 15.17 14.59 -22.76
N GLU A 80 16.03 14.57 -23.78
CA GLU A 80 17.43 14.11 -23.67
C GLU A 80 18.32 15.07 -22.85
N ARG A 81 17.87 16.31 -22.61
CA ARG A 81 18.61 17.31 -21.81
C ARG A 81 18.44 17.08 -20.32
N TRP A 82 17.42 16.34 -19.91
CA TRP A 82 17.12 16.10 -18.51
C TRP A 82 18.00 14.99 -17.94
N ASP A 83 18.54 15.24 -16.75
CA ASP A 83 19.15 14.17 -15.95
C ASP A 83 18.08 13.23 -15.37
N GLY A 84 18.49 12.25 -14.55
CA GLY A 84 17.57 11.28 -13.97
C GLY A 84 16.51 11.90 -13.06
N LEU A 85 16.87 12.89 -12.24
CA LEU A 85 15.95 13.53 -11.30
C LEU A 85 14.97 14.44 -12.05
N GLN A 86 15.47 15.23 -13.01
CA GLN A 86 14.66 16.07 -13.87
C GLN A 86 13.71 15.24 -14.74
N SER A 87 14.16 14.07 -15.23
CA SER A 87 13.31 13.15 -15.98
C SER A 87 12.16 12.60 -15.13
N LEU A 88 12.42 12.27 -13.86
CA LEU A 88 11.39 11.82 -12.93
C LEU A 88 10.42 12.95 -12.55
N GLN A 89 10.92 14.14 -12.27
CA GLN A 89 10.09 15.33 -12.04
C GLN A 89 9.15 15.58 -13.23
N ASN A 90 9.68 15.49 -14.45
CA ASN A 90 8.94 15.78 -15.68
C ASN A 90 8.30 14.53 -16.31
N HIS A 91 8.19 13.40 -15.57
CA HIS A 91 7.72 12.14 -16.13
C HIS A 91 6.31 12.25 -16.72
N ALA A 92 5.44 13.07 -16.13
CA ALA A 92 4.09 13.32 -16.62
C ALA A 92 4.11 14.07 -17.96
N ALA A 93 5.02 15.03 -18.15
CA ALA A 93 5.19 15.75 -19.41
C ALA A 93 5.70 14.84 -20.53
N ILE A 94 6.64 13.91 -20.23
CA ILE A 94 7.09 12.91 -21.20
C ILE A 94 5.91 12.04 -21.63
N ARG A 95 5.18 11.48 -20.65
CA ARG A 95 4.05 10.58 -20.90
C ARG A 95 2.93 11.26 -21.68
N GLN A 96 2.60 12.50 -21.36
CA GLN A 96 1.62 13.32 -22.07
C GLN A 96 2.08 13.62 -23.51
N GLY A 97 3.35 13.98 -23.72
CA GLY A 97 3.87 14.24 -25.06
C GLY A 97 3.86 12.99 -25.95
N ILE A 98 4.25 11.82 -25.42
CA ILE A 98 4.14 10.54 -26.12
C ILE A 98 2.67 10.26 -26.52
N TRP A 99 1.75 10.52 -25.60
CA TRP A 99 0.33 10.33 -25.83
C TRP A 99 -0.24 11.23 -26.92
N ASP A 100 0.12 12.51 -26.92
CA ASP A 100 -0.37 13.46 -27.92
C ASP A 100 0.12 13.10 -29.33
N ILE A 101 1.37 12.61 -29.46
CA ILE A 101 1.91 12.06 -30.71
C ILE A 101 1.09 10.85 -31.19
N LEU A 102 0.74 9.93 -30.29
CA LEU A 102 -0.07 8.76 -30.64
C LEU A 102 -1.52 9.13 -31.00
N ARG A 103 -2.13 10.10 -30.31
CA ARG A 103 -3.53 10.51 -30.52
C ARG A 103 -3.73 11.29 -31.81
N ALA A 104 -2.76 12.12 -32.22
CA ALA A 104 -2.81 12.90 -33.46
C ALA A 104 -3.08 12.03 -34.71
N ARG A 105 -2.82 10.73 -34.62
CA ARG A 105 -2.96 9.75 -35.70
C ARG A 105 -4.37 9.17 -35.91
N GLY A 106 -5.32 9.42 -35.00
CA GLY A 106 -6.63 8.78 -35.02
C GLY A 106 -6.56 7.33 -34.50
N THR A 107 -7.55 6.94 -33.70
CA THR A 107 -7.56 5.80 -32.76
C THR A 107 -7.61 4.39 -33.38
N HIS A 108 -6.79 4.08 -34.38
CA HIS A 108 -6.60 2.70 -34.86
C HIS A 108 -5.11 2.38 -35.00
N ILE A 109 -4.42 2.27 -33.85
CA ILE A 109 -3.19 1.49 -33.78
C ILE A 109 -3.58 0.05 -34.12
N LYS A 110 -3.30 -0.41 -35.35
CA LYS A 110 -3.39 -1.84 -35.70
C LYS A 110 -2.26 -2.55 -34.96
N MET A 111 -2.54 -2.93 -33.72
CA MET A 111 -1.65 -3.73 -32.89
C MET A 111 -1.29 -5.01 -33.65
N ASN A 112 -0.02 -5.19 -33.99
CA ASN A 112 0.45 -6.46 -34.48
C ASN A 112 0.42 -7.42 -33.29
N LYS A 113 -0.37 -8.49 -33.35
CA LYS A 113 -0.62 -9.42 -32.22
C LYS A 113 0.62 -10.27 -31.85
N SER A 114 1.73 -10.10 -32.54
CA SER A 114 2.96 -10.89 -32.42
C SER A 114 4.11 -10.15 -31.73
N VAL A 115 3.85 -9.04 -31.04
CA VAL A 115 4.86 -8.23 -30.34
C VAL A 115 4.28 -7.81 -28.99
N LEU A 116 5.12 -7.61 -27.96
CA LEU A 116 4.71 -7.06 -26.66
C LEU A 116 3.68 -5.95 -26.84
N SER A 117 2.56 -6.11 -26.16
CA SER A 117 1.51 -5.09 -26.12
C SER A 117 2.05 -3.81 -25.48
N LEU A 118 1.51 -2.66 -25.89
CA LEU A 118 1.78 -1.37 -25.25
C LEU A 118 1.62 -1.44 -23.71
N ARG A 119 0.71 -2.30 -23.25
CA ARG A 119 0.45 -2.55 -21.84
C ARG A 119 1.64 -3.21 -21.13
N GLU A 120 2.19 -4.29 -21.70
CA GLU A 120 3.37 -4.96 -21.13
C GLU A 120 4.58 -4.03 -21.13
N ILE A 121 4.75 -3.24 -22.20
CA ILE A 121 5.80 -2.22 -22.29
C ILE A 121 5.69 -1.18 -21.17
N LEU A 122 4.48 -0.69 -20.90
CA LEU A 122 4.24 0.27 -19.82
C LEU A 122 4.57 -0.33 -18.44
N VAL A 123 4.17 -1.58 -18.17
CA VAL A 123 4.49 -2.27 -16.91
C VAL A 123 6.00 -2.42 -16.74
N LEU A 124 6.72 -2.80 -17.79
CA LEU A 124 8.18 -2.95 -17.75
C LEU A 124 8.90 -1.61 -17.52
N ASP A 125 8.47 -0.53 -18.17
CA ASP A 125 9.03 0.80 -17.94
C ASP A 125 8.69 1.34 -16.55
N GLU A 126 7.51 1.04 -16.00
CA GLU A 126 7.17 1.37 -14.61
C GLU A 126 8.05 0.62 -13.60
N ILE A 127 8.41 -0.64 -13.87
CA ILE A 127 9.36 -1.40 -13.05
C ILE A 127 10.75 -0.75 -13.05
N ASP A 128 11.22 -0.27 -14.21
CA ASP A 128 12.50 0.43 -14.29
C ASP A 128 12.45 1.77 -13.55
N ILE A 129 11.36 2.52 -13.68
CA ILE A 129 11.13 3.75 -12.89
C ILE A 129 11.09 3.44 -11.39
N ALA A 130 10.44 2.35 -10.98
CA ALA A 130 10.40 1.91 -9.58
C ALA A 130 11.81 1.63 -9.03
N ARG A 131 12.66 0.98 -9.85
CA ARG A 131 14.08 0.73 -9.51
C ARG A 131 14.85 2.04 -9.36
N ASP A 132 14.67 2.98 -10.28
CA ASP A 132 15.35 4.28 -10.23
C ASP A 132 14.94 5.09 -8.98
N VAL A 133 13.65 5.06 -8.65
CA VAL A 133 13.12 5.67 -7.42
C VAL A 133 13.70 4.99 -6.18
N ASP A 134 13.78 3.66 -6.12
CA ASP A 134 14.40 2.95 -4.99
C ASP A 134 15.88 3.35 -4.79
N ILE A 135 16.63 3.52 -5.88
CA ILE A 135 18.02 4.01 -5.82
C ILE A 135 18.10 5.43 -5.25
N ILE A 136 17.17 6.32 -5.65
CA ILE A 136 17.11 7.70 -5.15
C ILE A 136 16.76 7.72 -3.67
N LEU A 137 15.77 6.94 -3.25
CA LEU A 137 15.30 6.87 -1.87
C LEU A 137 16.37 6.40 -0.88
N ARG A 138 17.37 5.64 -1.35
CA ARG A 138 18.52 5.20 -0.54
C ARG A 138 19.60 6.29 -0.34
N ASP A 139 19.54 7.40 -1.08
CA ASP A 139 20.48 8.51 -0.96
C ASP A 139 19.78 9.77 -0.42
N PRO A 140 19.98 10.12 0.87
CA PRO A 140 19.33 11.28 1.48
C PRO A 140 19.55 12.60 0.75
N LYS A 141 20.71 12.77 0.07
CA LYS A 141 20.98 13.99 -0.70
C LYS A 141 20.10 14.06 -1.94
N LYS A 142 19.94 12.94 -2.65
CA LYS A 142 19.06 12.86 -3.83
C LYS A 142 17.60 13.00 -3.44
N VAL A 143 17.17 12.46 -2.28
CA VAL A 143 15.82 12.71 -1.76
C VAL A 143 15.60 14.19 -1.50
N GLN A 144 16.56 14.89 -0.90
CA GLN A 144 16.48 16.34 -0.67
C GLN A 144 16.45 17.14 -1.98
N GLU A 145 17.26 16.76 -2.96
CA GLU A 145 17.30 17.38 -4.29
C GLU A 145 15.99 17.17 -5.05
N LEU A 146 15.48 15.92 -5.14
CA LEU A 146 14.18 15.60 -5.73
C LEU A 146 13.06 16.37 -5.03
N THR A 147 13.08 16.40 -3.69
CA THR A 147 12.09 17.16 -2.91
C THR A 147 12.10 18.62 -3.31
N SER A 148 13.29 19.24 -3.38
CA SER A 148 13.42 20.66 -3.72
C SER A 148 13.00 20.96 -5.15
N LEU A 149 13.33 20.09 -6.10
CA LEU A 149 12.94 20.22 -7.51
C LEU A 149 11.42 20.18 -7.69
N CYS A 150 10.74 19.32 -6.94
CA CYS A 150 9.31 19.09 -7.09
C CYS A 150 8.41 20.05 -6.30
N LEU A 151 8.94 21.00 -5.51
CA LEU A 151 8.09 21.89 -4.70
C LEU A 151 7.20 22.83 -5.54
N ASP A 152 7.66 23.24 -6.72
CA ASP A 152 6.91 24.14 -7.60
C ASP A 152 5.75 23.43 -8.32
N ASP A 153 5.90 22.14 -8.63
CA ASP A 153 4.87 21.27 -9.22
C ASP A 153 4.96 19.86 -8.62
N PRO A 154 4.35 19.64 -7.43
CA PRO A 154 4.51 18.41 -6.66
C PRO A 154 3.61 17.27 -7.13
N ALA A 155 2.53 17.57 -7.86
CA ALA A 155 1.50 16.59 -8.19
C ALA A 155 2.01 15.40 -9.03
N PRO A 156 2.85 15.59 -10.07
CA PRO A 156 3.38 14.46 -10.86
C PRO A 156 4.12 13.45 -9.99
N ILE A 157 5.09 13.91 -9.19
CA ILE A 157 5.91 13.03 -8.36
C ILE A 157 5.08 12.37 -7.26
N ILE A 158 4.18 13.09 -6.60
CA ILE A 158 3.30 12.55 -5.56
C ILE A 158 2.44 11.42 -6.11
N ASN A 159 1.87 11.62 -7.30
CA ASN A 159 1.06 10.59 -7.96
C ASN A 159 1.91 9.40 -8.42
N LEU A 160 3.12 9.63 -8.94
CA LEU A 160 4.05 8.54 -9.25
C LEU A 160 4.37 7.70 -8.02
N LEU A 161 4.77 8.32 -6.91
CA LEU A 161 5.09 7.59 -5.67
C LEU A 161 3.89 6.81 -5.13
N GLN A 162 2.68 7.37 -5.19
CA GLN A 162 1.46 6.68 -4.78
C GLN A 162 1.15 5.48 -5.70
N ILE A 163 1.38 5.59 -7.01
CA ILE A 163 1.19 4.47 -7.94
C ILE A 163 2.20 3.35 -7.66
N LEU A 164 3.46 3.70 -7.38
CA LEU A 164 4.48 2.71 -7.02
C LEU A 164 4.13 1.98 -5.71
N LEU A 165 3.54 2.68 -4.74
CA LEU A 165 3.00 2.08 -3.52
C LEU A 165 1.81 1.15 -3.81
N ASP A 166 0.80 1.62 -4.55
CA ASP A 166 -0.42 0.84 -4.82
C ASP A 166 -0.13 -0.41 -5.68
N ARG A 167 0.91 -0.38 -6.52
CA ARG A 167 1.34 -1.53 -7.34
C ARG A 167 2.36 -2.45 -6.66
N ASN A 168 2.85 -2.08 -5.47
CA ASN A 168 3.86 -2.83 -4.72
C ASN A 168 5.12 -3.17 -5.55
N LEU A 169 5.60 -2.24 -6.38
CA LEU A 169 6.73 -2.46 -7.30
C LEU A 169 8.10 -2.26 -6.65
N ILE A 170 8.15 -1.69 -5.45
CA ILE A 170 9.39 -1.44 -4.68
C ILE A 170 9.44 -2.42 -3.50
N SER A 171 10.31 -3.42 -3.56
CA SER A 171 10.37 -4.52 -2.59
C SER A 171 11.41 -4.36 -1.47
N SER A 172 12.28 -3.35 -1.51
CA SER A 172 13.42 -3.24 -0.57
C SER A 172 13.19 -2.34 0.62
N ASP A 173 12.40 -1.27 0.49
CA ASP A 173 12.11 -0.36 1.61
C ASP A 173 10.88 0.53 1.34
N THR A 174 9.67 -0.04 1.35
CA THR A 174 8.40 0.71 1.21
C THR A 174 8.27 1.84 2.25
N LYS A 175 8.97 1.73 3.38
CA LYS A 175 9.15 2.77 4.40
C LYS A 175 9.69 4.07 3.82
N MET A 176 10.78 4.04 3.06
CA MET A 176 11.39 5.27 2.50
C MET A 176 10.47 5.92 1.47
N LEU A 177 9.82 5.11 0.64
CA LEU A 177 8.87 5.58 -0.37
C LEU A 177 7.69 6.30 0.29
N TYR A 178 7.10 5.65 1.29
CA TYR A 178 6.00 6.20 2.06
C TYR A 178 6.38 7.45 2.86
N GLN A 179 7.55 7.45 3.53
CA GLN A 179 8.06 8.62 4.24
C GLN A 179 8.30 9.80 3.30
N THR A 180 8.85 9.54 2.11
CA THR A 180 9.10 10.56 1.10
C THR A 180 7.80 11.13 0.56
N LEU A 181 6.81 10.28 0.26
CA LEU A 181 5.48 10.70 -0.14
C LEU A 181 4.81 11.57 0.94
N ALA A 182 4.78 11.12 2.19
CA ALA A 182 4.19 11.87 3.29
C ALA A 182 4.90 13.21 3.54
N ARG A 183 6.24 13.23 3.40
CA ARG A 183 7.05 14.46 3.52
C ARG A 183 6.73 15.45 2.39
N LEU A 184 6.74 14.99 1.14
CA LEU A 184 6.40 15.81 -0.02
C LEU A 184 4.99 16.38 0.12
N ALA A 185 4.02 15.53 0.48
CA ALA A 185 2.64 15.95 0.67
C ALA A 185 2.51 17.04 1.74
N LYS A 186 3.23 16.88 2.86
CA LYS A 186 3.25 17.89 3.92
C LYS A 186 3.94 19.18 3.48
N MET A 187 5.08 19.13 2.80
CA MET A 187 5.85 20.32 2.42
C MET A 187 5.17 21.14 1.31
N SER A 188 4.40 20.47 0.46
CA SER A 188 3.78 21.06 -0.72
C SER A 188 2.27 21.28 -0.59
N ALA A 189 1.68 20.96 0.56
CA ALA A 189 0.22 20.98 0.77
C ALA A 189 -0.56 20.26 -0.35
N THR A 190 -0.01 19.15 -0.85
CA THR A 190 -0.57 18.40 -1.98
C THR A 190 -0.75 16.93 -1.58
N TYR A 191 -1.79 16.27 -2.08
CA TYR A 191 -2.02 14.84 -1.92
C TYR A 191 -2.19 14.17 -3.28
N PRO A 192 -2.03 12.83 -3.38
CA PRO A 192 -2.29 12.12 -4.62
C PRO A 192 -3.71 12.36 -5.15
N ASP A 193 -3.85 12.64 -6.44
CA ASP A 193 -5.14 12.89 -7.11
C ASP A 193 -6.06 11.67 -7.01
N SER A 194 -5.49 10.49 -6.86
CA SER A 194 -6.21 9.25 -6.55
C SER A 194 -7.02 9.28 -5.24
N LEU A 195 -6.81 10.28 -4.38
CA LEU A 195 -7.67 10.56 -3.23
C LEU A 195 -8.88 11.41 -3.58
N LEU A 196 -8.87 12.13 -4.70
CA LEU A 196 -9.91 13.08 -5.02
C LEU A 196 -11.23 12.36 -5.30
N LEU A 197 -12.24 12.68 -4.50
CA LEU A 197 -13.59 12.16 -4.66
C LEU A 197 -14.46 13.18 -5.35
N HIS A 198 -15.01 12.74 -6.48
CA HIS A 198 -16.08 13.46 -7.16
C HIS A 198 -17.43 12.86 -6.76
N ARG A 199 -18.49 13.66 -6.79
CA ARG A 199 -19.88 13.25 -6.55
C ARG A 199 -20.25 12.92 -5.11
N VAL A 200 -19.55 13.50 -4.14
CA VAL A 200 -20.01 13.49 -2.74
C VAL A 200 -21.18 14.49 -2.62
N LYS A 201 -22.27 14.07 -1.96
CA LYS A 201 -23.44 14.92 -1.70
C LYS A 201 -23.77 14.95 -0.23
N LEU A 202 -23.97 16.13 0.35
CA LEU A 202 -24.42 16.25 1.72
C LEU A 202 -25.88 15.78 1.86
N THR A 203 -26.21 15.21 3.02
CA THR A 203 -27.57 14.74 3.34
C THR A 203 -28.32 15.66 4.31
N GLY A 204 -27.64 16.62 4.92
CA GLY A 204 -28.23 17.56 5.88
C GLY A 204 -27.61 18.95 5.78
N ALA A 205 -28.33 19.94 6.30
CA ALA A 205 -27.93 21.35 6.29
C ALA A 205 -27.00 21.74 7.46
N HIS A 206 -26.82 20.85 8.44
CA HIS A 206 -26.03 21.10 9.65
C HIS A 206 -25.06 19.94 9.92
N PRO A 207 -23.91 20.20 10.57
CA PRO A 207 -23.01 19.14 10.99
C PRO A 207 -23.66 18.26 12.05
N ILE A 208 -23.32 16.98 12.06
CA ILE A 208 -23.80 15.98 13.03
C ILE A 208 -22.98 16.02 14.32
N GLY A 209 -21.72 16.43 14.22
CA GLY A 209 -20.82 16.60 15.36
C GLY A 209 -19.64 17.49 14.99
N GLY A 210 -18.76 17.76 15.94
CA GLY A 210 -17.55 18.53 15.69
C GLY A 210 -16.58 18.49 16.85
N GLY A 211 -15.30 18.48 16.52
CA GLY A 211 -14.20 18.55 17.48
C GLY A 211 -13.70 19.98 17.67
N GLY A 212 -12.43 20.13 18.09
CA GLY A 212 -11.79 21.45 18.22
C GLY A 212 -11.55 22.14 16.87
N PHE A 213 -11.20 21.38 15.83
CA PHE A 213 -10.68 21.94 14.56
C PHE A 213 -11.48 21.54 13.31
N SER A 214 -12.47 20.65 13.45
CA SER A 214 -13.26 20.12 12.34
C SER A 214 -14.71 19.88 12.72
N ASP A 215 -15.57 19.87 11.71
CA ASP A 215 -16.98 19.48 11.81
C ASP A 215 -17.19 18.18 11.04
N VAL A 216 -18.04 17.30 11.56
CA VAL A 216 -18.40 16.04 10.90
C VAL A 216 -19.78 16.17 10.29
N TRP A 217 -19.86 15.94 8.99
CA TRP A 217 -21.10 15.98 8.21
C TRP A 217 -21.43 14.59 7.70
N ARG A 218 -22.73 14.31 7.52
CA ARG A 218 -23.20 13.08 6.87
C ARG A 218 -23.48 13.35 5.40
N GLY A 219 -22.92 12.53 4.53
CA GLY A 219 -23.12 12.61 3.09
C GLY A 219 -23.40 11.26 2.45
N LYS A 220 -23.45 11.27 1.12
CA LYS A 220 -23.53 10.11 0.26
C LYS A 220 -22.44 10.15 -0.81
N LEU A 221 -21.81 9.01 -1.04
CA LEU A 221 -20.97 8.73 -2.20
C LEU A 221 -21.67 7.63 -3.00
N GLY A 222 -22.32 8.00 -4.10
CA GLY A 222 -23.30 7.11 -4.75
C GLY A 222 -24.48 6.83 -3.80
N GLU A 223 -24.73 5.57 -3.50
CA GLU A 223 -25.78 5.15 -2.55
C GLU A 223 -25.26 4.94 -1.11
N GLN A 224 -23.94 4.88 -0.92
CA GLN A 224 -23.32 4.61 0.38
C GLN A 224 -23.29 5.87 1.24
N PHE A 225 -23.70 5.76 2.51
CA PHE A 225 -23.52 6.84 3.48
C PHE A 225 -22.05 6.99 3.89
N VAL A 226 -21.61 8.24 3.96
CA VAL A 226 -20.22 8.61 4.30
C VAL A 226 -20.18 9.69 5.36
N ALA A 227 -19.11 9.69 6.15
CA ALA A 227 -18.76 10.78 7.05
C ALA A 227 -17.78 11.73 6.33
N LEU A 228 -18.02 13.04 6.43
CA LEU A 228 -17.15 14.08 5.90
C LEU A 228 -16.60 14.88 7.09
N LYS A 229 -15.31 14.72 7.37
CA LYS A 229 -14.57 15.53 8.35
C LYS A 229 -14.11 16.83 7.68
N ALA A 230 -14.93 17.88 7.78
CA ALA A 230 -14.72 19.18 7.18
C ALA A 230 -13.86 20.08 8.08
N LEU A 231 -12.77 20.64 7.55
CA LEU A 231 -11.93 21.59 8.29
C LEU A 231 -12.60 22.95 8.46
N ARG A 232 -12.47 23.58 9.63
CA ARG A 232 -13.14 24.87 9.96
C ARG A 232 -12.51 26.12 9.34
N ILE A 233 -11.27 26.06 8.85
CA ILE A 233 -10.52 27.23 8.42
C ILE A 233 -9.98 27.02 6.99
N PHE A 234 -10.16 28.03 6.14
CA PHE A 234 -9.53 28.15 4.83
C PHE A 234 -8.12 28.77 4.97
N PHE A 235 -7.11 28.03 4.51
CA PHE A 235 -5.72 28.39 4.11
C PHE A 235 -4.78 29.14 5.07
N ASN A 236 -3.74 28.45 5.56
CA ASN A 236 -2.38 28.44 4.94
C ASN A 236 -1.45 27.42 5.66
N ASP A 237 -1.60 27.25 6.97
CA ASP A 237 -0.81 26.27 7.75
C ASP A 237 -1.56 24.94 7.99
N THR A 238 -2.89 24.98 8.01
CA THR A 238 -3.75 23.80 8.24
C THR A 238 -3.85 22.86 7.04
N SER A 239 -3.52 23.32 5.83
CA SER A 239 -3.50 22.48 4.62
C SER A 239 -2.33 21.48 4.64
N LEU A 240 -1.21 21.84 5.26
CA LEU A 240 -0.01 20.98 5.35
C LEU A 240 -0.30 19.74 6.21
N ASP A 241 -0.89 19.94 7.39
CA ASP A 241 -1.26 18.83 8.29
C ASP A 241 -2.41 18.00 7.72
N PHE A 242 -3.32 18.60 6.95
CA PHE A 242 -4.39 17.88 6.25
C PHE A 242 -3.85 16.90 5.19
N CYS A 243 -2.97 17.36 4.30
CA CYS A 243 -2.44 16.50 3.24
C CYS A 243 -1.60 15.36 3.82
N HIS A 244 -0.85 15.65 4.88
CA HIS A 244 -0.12 14.66 5.64
C HIS A 244 -1.05 13.62 6.30
N GLU A 245 -2.14 14.05 6.94
CA GLU A 245 -3.17 13.15 7.51
C GLU A 245 -3.79 12.27 6.41
N ALA A 246 -4.18 12.86 5.27
CA ALA A 246 -4.79 12.14 4.16
C ALA A 246 -3.86 11.05 3.60
N VAL A 247 -2.59 11.37 3.37
CA VAL A 247 -1.61 10.43 2.83
C VAL A 247 -1.31 9.30 3.82
N ILE A 248 -1.14 9.62 5.10
CA ILE A 248 -0.91 8.60 6.12
C ILE A 248 -2.10 7.66 6.22
N TRP A 249 -3.28 8.23 6.40
CA TRP A 249 -4.51 7.47 6.61
C TRP A 249 -4.83 6.59 5.40
N ARG A 250 -4.57 7.06 4.17
CA ARG A 250 -4.72 6.24 2.95
C ARG A 250 -3.94 4.93 2.97
N GLN A 251 -2.76 4.89 3.60
CA GLN A 251 -1.95 3.67 3.61
C GLN A 251 -2.37 2.67 4.69
N LEU A 252 -3.20 3.08 5.65
CA LEU A 252 -3.60 2.21 6.76
C LEU A 252 -4.72 1.26 6.30
N ARG A 253 -4.39 -0.03 6.22
CA ARG A 253 -5.29 -1.09 5.75
C ARG A 253 -5.35 -2.22 6.78
N HIS A 254 -6.38 -2.23 7.61
CA HIS A 254 -6.63 -3.25 8.60
C HIS A 254 -8.10 -3.21 9.06
N LYS A 255 -8.70 -4.36 9.40
CA LYS A 255 -10.12 -4.45 9.82
C LYS A 255 -10.48 -3.57 11.03
N ASN A 256 -9.52 -3.33 11.93
CA ASN A 256 -9.69 -2.49 13.12
C ASN A 256 -9.17 -1.05 12.92
N ILE A 257 -9.03 -0.62 11.67
CA ILE A 257 -8.72 0.77 11.31
C ILE A 257 -9.84 1.27 10.41
N LEU A 258 -10.43 2.43 10.74
CA LEU A 258 -11.43 3.08 9.91
C LEU A 258 -10.75 3.44 8.58
N PRO A 259 -11.25 3.02 7.41
CA PRO A 259 -10.60 3.34 6.15
C PRO A 259 -10.90 4.79 5.70
N LEU A 260 -9.95 5.38 4.98
CA LEU A 260 -10.15 6.62 4.22
C LEU A 260 -10.63 6.27 2.81
N TYR A 261 -11.75 6.84 2.37
CA TYR A 261 -12.18 6.76 0.97
C TYR A 261 -11.49 7.81 0.11
N GLY A 262 -11.27 9.01 0.63
CA GLY A 262 -10.58 10.06 -0.10
C GLY A 262 -10.81 11.46 0.46
N VAL A 263 -10.54 12.44 -0.38
CA VAL A 263 -10.65 13.88 -0.12
C VAL A 263 -11.77 14.46 -0.98
N PHE A 264 -12.64 15.25 -0.38
CA PHE A 264 -13.60 16.08 -1.09
C PHE A 264 -13.20 17.54 -0.93
N GLU A 265 -12.83 18.20 -2.02
CA GLU A 265 -12.40 19.62 -2.03
C GLU A 265 -13.55 20.61 -1.89
N GLY A 266 -14.77 20.11 -1.89
CA GLY A 266 -15.97 20.93 -1.92
C GLY A 266 -16.50 21.14 -3.33
N ASP A 267 -17.67 21.74 -3.40
CA ASP A 267 -18.30 22.18 -4.64
C ASP A 267 -19.08 23.49 -4.40
N ASN A 268 -19.81 23.96 -5.41
CA ASN A 268 -20.61 25.19 -5.31
C ASN A 268 -21.65 25.18 -4.18
N THR A 269 -21.99 24.01 -3.63
CA THR A 269 -22.96 23.84 -2.53
C THR A 269 -22.31 23.66 -1.17
N PHE A 270 -21.04 23.23 -1.13
CA PHE A 270 -20.29 23.00 0.08
C PHE A 270 -18.80 23.23 -0.15
N ASP A 271 -18.36 24.46 0.05
CA ASP A 271 -16.97 24.88 -0.17
C ASP A 271 -16.12 24.55 1.06
N ARG A 272 -15.88 23.27 1.39
CA ARG A 272 -14.96 22.91 2.50
C ARG A 272 -14.21 21.64 2.16
N LEU A 273 -12.90 21.67 2.43
CA LEU A 273 -12.02 20.52 2.31
C LEU A 273 -12.37 19.46 3.38
N CYS A 274 -12.58 18.22 2.93
CA CYS A 274 -13.04 17.12 3.77
C CYS A 274 -12.22 15.85 3.58
N LEU A 275 -11.93 15.16 4.68
CA LEU A 275 -11.59 13.73 4.66
C LEU A 275 -12.88 12.92 4.70
N VAL A 276 -13.00 11.96 3.79
CA VAL A 276 -14.21 11.16 3.61
C VAL A 276 -13.95 9.71 4.01
N SER A 277 -14.78 9.18 4.89
CA SER A 277 -14.71 7.80 5.40
C SER A 277 -16.10 7.15 5.43
N PRO A 278 -16.22 5.83 5.67
CA PRO A 278 -17.52 5.21 5.86
C PRO A 278 -18.30 5.86 7.00
N TRP A 279 -19.62 5.97 6.85
CA TRP A 279 -20.49 6.33 7.96
C TRP A 279 -20.63 5.14 8.92
N MET A 280 -20.24 5.33 10.18
CA MET A 280 -20.27 4.29 11.22
C MET A 280 -21.58 4.40 11.99
N GLU A 281 -22.55 3.53 11.70
CA GLU A 281 -23.89 3.60 12.32
C GLU A 281 -23.86 3.37 13.84
N GLY A 282 -22.87 2.62 14.35
CA GLY A 282 -22.65 2.47 15.79
C GLY A 282 -22.07 3.72 16.47
N GLY A 283 -21.68 4.74 15.71
CA GLY A 283 -21.00 5.93 16.24
C GLY A 283 -19.63 5.61 16.82
N ASN A 284 -19.21 6.40 17.81
CA ASN A 284 -18.03 6.08 18.60
C ASN A 284 -18.36 5.02 19.68
N ILE A 285 -17.35 4.38 20.26
CA ILE A 285 -17.50 3.26 21.19
C ILE A 285 -18.28 3.66 22.46
N SER A 286 -18.17 4.91 22.91
CA SER A 286 -18.88 5.40 24.08
C SER A 286 -20.39 5.52 23.80
N ASP A 287 -20.77 6.10 22.66
CA ASP A 287 -22.17 6.17 22.21
C ASP A 287 -22.75 4.77 21.91
N PHE A 288 -21.93 3.89 21.33
CA PHE A 288 -22.29 2.50 21.06
C PHE A 288 -22.64 1.75 22.35
N LEU A 289 -21.83 1.89 23.41
CA LEU A 289 -22.06 1.19 24.68
C LEU A 289 -23.24 1.75 25.49
N ILE A 290 -23.63 3.01 25.26
CA ILE A 290 -24.87 3.57 25.83
C ILE A 290 -26.09 2.89 25.19
N SER A 291 -26.06 2.67 23.88
CA SER A 291 -27.15 2.03 23.13
C SER A 291 -27.15 0.50 23.23
N HIS A 292 -25.99 -0.11 23.47
CA HIS A 292 -25.80 -1.56 23.55
C HIS A 292 -25.02 -1.94 24.83
N PRO A 293 -25.60 -1.74 26.02
CA PRO A 293 -24.91 -1.89 27.31
C PRO A 293 -24.43 -3.32 27.59
N ASP A 294 -25.05 -4.32 26.97
CA ASP A 294 -24.71 -5.75 27.13
C ASP A 294 -23.61 -6.22 26.17
N SER A 295 -23.08 -5.32 25.32
CA SER A 295 -22.00 -5.65 24.39
C SER A 295 -20.75 -6.16 25.11
N ASN A 296 -20.08 -7.11 24.48
CA ASN A 296 -18.85 -7.68 25.02
C ASN A 296 -17.69 -6.67 24.88
N ARG A 297 -17.43 -5.95 25.97
CA ARG A 297 -16.39 -4.92 26.06
C ARG A 297 -14.99 -5.48 25.87
N VAL A 298 -14.73 -6.73 26.25
CA VAL A 298 -13.44 -7.38 26.07
C VAL A 298 -13.14 -7.60 24.58
N LEU A 299 -14.16 -7.97 23.78
CA LEU A 299 -14.01 -8.12 22.32
C LEU A 299 -13.77 -6.77 21.64
N LEU A 300 -14.54 -5.73 21.99
CA LEU A 300 -14.31 -4.37 21.47
C LEU A 300 -12.91 -3.86 21.80
N LEU A 301 -12.42 -4.09 23.02
CA LEU A 301 -11.05 -3.73 23.41
C LEU A 301 -10.00 -4.58 22.70
N SER A 302 -10.29 -5.85 22.39
CA SER A 302 -9.41 -6.70 21.60
C SER A 302 -9.26 -6.17 20.17
N ASP A 303 -10.35 -5.69 19.56
CA ASP A 303 -10.31 -5.01 18.26
C ASP A 303 -9.44 -3.74 18.30
N VAL A 304 -9.58 -2.91 19.34
CA VAL A 304 -8.72 -1.73 19.58
C VAL A 304 -7.24 -2.14 19.66
N VAL A 305 -6.93 -3.21 20.40
CA VAL A 305 -5.56 -3.77 20.47
C VAL A 305 -5.09 -4.27 19.10
N GLY A 306 -5.96 -4.91 18.32
CA GLY A 306 -5.68 -5.33 16.95
C GLY A 306 -5.25 -4.15 16.07
N GLY A 307 -6.01 -3.05 16.11
CA GLY A 307 -5.68 -1.81 15.41
C GLY A 307 -4.35 -1.21 15.85
N LEU A 308 -4.11 -1.08 17.16
CA LEU A 308 -2.84 -0.53 17.67
C LEU A 308 -1.64 -1.43 17.35
N CYS A 309 -1.80 -2.76 17.44
CA CYS A 309 -0.77 -3.71 17.03
C CYS A 309 -0.38 -3.52 15.56
N TYR A 310 -1.38 -3.38 14.68
CA TYR A 310 -1.13 -3.09 13.27
C TYR A 310 -0.30 -1.81 13.12
N LEU A 311 -0.76 -0.67 13.67
CA LEU A 311 -0.05 0.61 13.57
C LEU A 311 1.40 0.53 14.08
N HIS A 312 1.61 -0.11 15.24
CA HIS A 312 2.92 -0.21 15.88
C HIS A 312 3.87 -1.20 15.19
N SER A 313 3.33 -2.12 14.38
CA SER A 313 4.07 -3.12 13.60
C SER A 313 4.52 -2.63 12.23
N LEU A 314 3.92 -1.55 11.72
CA LEU A 314 4.36 -0.92 10.48
C LEU A 314 5.82 -0.48 10.60
N GLU A 315 6.51 -0.41 9.46
CA GLU A 315 7.83 0.16 9.35
C GLU A 315 7.79 1.31 8.33
N PRO A 316 7.92 2.58 8.78
CA PRO A 316 8.15 3.01 10.16
C PRO A 316 6.87 2.86 10.99
N ALA A 317 7.02 2.58 12.28
CA ALA A 317 5.83 2.47 13.11
C ALA A 317 5.06 3.77 13.20
N VAL A 318 3.75 3.60 13.13
CA VAL A 318 2.76 4.65 13.19
C VAL A 318 2.27 4.75 14.63
N VAL A 319 2.38 5.93 15.21
CA VAL A 319 1.87 6.25 16.55
C VAL A 319 0.56 6.99 16.39
N HIS A 320 -0.50 6.53 17.04
CA HIS A 320 -1.83 7.14 16.93
C HIS A 320 -1.83 8.56 17.52
N GLY A 321 -1.34 8.71 18.75
CA GLY A 321 -1.09 10.01 19.40
C GLY A 321 -2.32 10.68 20.04
N ASP A 322 -3.55 10.34 19.63
CA ASP A 322 -4.81 10.86 20.21
C ASP A 322 -5.83 9.74 20.50
N LEU A 323 -5.40 8.64 21.13
CA LEU A 323 -6.29 7.50 21.38
C LEU A 323 -7.26 7.81 22.55
N LYS A 324 -8.57 7.74 22.28
CA LYS A 324 -9.68 7.95 23.23
C LYS A 324 -10.96 7.31 22.70
N GLY A 325 -11.97 7.09 23.55
CA GLY A 325 -13.25 6.49 23.13
C GLY A 325 -13.91 7.20 21.95
N ALA A 326 -13.87 8.54 21.92
CA ALA A 326 -14.42 9.34 20.82
C ALA A 326 -13.75 9.10 19.44
N ASN A 327 -12.55 8.51 19.41
CA ASN A 327 -11.79 8.20 18.20
C ASN A 327 -11.81 6.70 17.85
N ILE A 328 -12.63 5.91 18.55
CA ILE A 328 -12.86 4.49 18.27
C ILE A 328 -14.29 4.35 17.78
N PHE A 329 -14.47 3.95 16.53
CA PHE A 329 -15.78 3.80 15.90
C PHE A 329 -16.21 2.35 15.85
N VAL A 330 -17.51 2.09 15.92
CA VAL A 330 -18.06 0.73 15.90
C VAL A 330 -18.90 0.51 14.65
N THR A 331 -18.58 -0.53 13.88
CA THR A 331 -19.37 -0.91 12.70
C THR A 331 -20.74 -1.44 13.13
N GLN A 332 -21.66 -1.57 12.17
CA GLN A 332 -22.95 -2.21 12.44
C GLN A 332 -22.81 -3.67 12.92
N SER A 333 -21.75 -4.37 12.51
CA SER A 333 -21.45 -5.74 12.94
C SER A 333 -20.85 -5.84 14.35
N GLY A 334 -20.59 -4.69 15.00
CA GLY A 334 -19.98 -4.65 16.34
C GLY A 334 -18.45 -4.72 16.33
N THR A 335 -17.80 -4.45 15.20
CA THR A 335 -16.33 -4.41 15.10
C THR A 335 -15.81 -3.03 15.47
N ALA A 336 -14.82 -2.94 16.36
CA ALA A 336 -14.20 -1.65 16.72
C ALA A 336 -13.07 -1.27 15.75
N CYS A 337 -13.04 -0.01 15.33
CA CYS A 337 -12.09 0.55 14.38
C CYS A 337 -11.49 1.86 14.91
N LEU A 338 -10.16 1.99 14.89
CA LEU A 338 -9.50 3.26 15.23
C LEU A 338 -9.69 4.28 14.11
N GLY A 339 -9.98 5.54 14.44
CA GLY A 339 -10.07 6.65 13.51
C GLY A 339 -9.44 7.93 14.07
N ASP A 340 -9.55 9.01 13.31
CA ASP A 340 -8.96 10.33 13.62
C ASP A 340 -7.42 10.33 13.73
N PHE A 341 -6.76 10.36 12.57
CA PHE A 341 -5.31 10.29 12.43
C PHE A 341 -4.62 11.66 12.39
N GLY A 342 -5.29 12.74 12.82
CA GLY A 342 -4.78 14.11 12.70
C GLY A 342 -3.51 14.41 13.50
N LEU A 343 -3.20 13.60 14.53
CA LEU A 343 -1.95 13.69 15.30
C LEU A 343 -0.98 12.53 15.02
N THR A 344 -1.26 11.70 14.03
CA THR A 344 -0.50 10.48 13.72
C THR A 344 0.86 10.79 13.06
N ARG A 345 1.92 10.08 13.48
CA ARG A 345 3.30 10.32 13.01
C ARG A 345 4.15 9.04 12.93
N PHE A 346 5.26 9.12 12.20
CA PHE A 346 6.31 8.10 12.16
C PHE A 346 7.35 8.29 13.26
N ARG A 347 7.89 7.18 13.78
CA ARG A 347 8.94 7.22 14.82
C ARG A 347 10.34 7.59 14.30
N ASP A 348 10.71 7.16 13.10
CA ASP A 348 12.13 7.06 12.69
C ASP A 348 12.66 8.20 11.80
N SER A 349 11.96 9.33 11.63
CA SER A 349 12.58 10.47 10.95
C SER A 349 13.67 11.05 11.85
N ASN A 350 14.94 10.75 11.56
CA ASN A 350 16.13 11.38 12.14
C ASN A 350 16.23 12.90 11.84
N GLU A 351 15.13 13.52 11.42
CA GLU A 351 15.01 14.95 11.19
C GLU A 351 14.30 15.60 12.38
N ASN A 352 15.10 16.38 13.13
CA ASN A 352 14.71 17.28 14.21
C ASN A 352 13.84 18.46 13.77
N ILE A 353 13.15 18.38 12.64
CA ILE A 353 12.52 19.54 12.00
C ILE A 353 11.00 19.30 11.97
N TRP A 354 10.23 20.32 12.33
CA TRP A 354 8.77 20.35 12.44
C TRP A 354 8.13 19.80 13.72
N PRO A 355 7.99 20.65 14.75
CA PRO A 355 6.89 20.53 15.70
C PRO A 355 5.54 20.77 14.97
N SER A 356 4.52 19.95 15.23
CA SER A 356 3.15 20.36 14.91
C SER A 356 2.72 21.43 15.90
N THR A 357 2.10 22.49 15.38
CA THR A 357 1.56 23.63 16.14
C THR A 357 0.28 23.28 16.92
N THR A 358 -0.20 22.03 16.85
CA THR A 358 -1.45 21.56 17.47
C THR A 358 -1.33 21.10 18.92
N GLY A 359 -0.23 21.44 19.61
CA GLY A 359 0.10 20.96 20.96
C GLY A 359 -0.85 21.33 22.11
N ASN A 360 -1.96 22.04 21.88
CA ASN A 360 -2.88 22.43 22.96
C ASN A 360 -4.34 22.09 22.59
N ALA A 361 -4.72 20.80 22.67
CA ALA A 361 -6.12 20.40 22.74
C ALA A 361 -6.54 20.28 24.21
N THR A 362 -7.17 21.33 24.74
CA THR A 362 -7.66 21.47 26.13
C THR A 362 -8.75 20.46 26.55
N GLY A 363 -8.99 19.39 25.78
CA GLY A 363 -9.99 18.34 26.04
C GLY A 363 -9.50 16.88 25.99
N THR A 364 -8.28 16.59 25.53
CA THR A 364 -7.73 15.20 25.48
C THR A 364 -6.91 14.84 26.73
N ALA A 365 -6.61 15.80 27.61
CA ALA A 365 -5.62 15.64 28.68
C ALA A 365 -5.78 14.38 29.57
N ARG A 366 -7.02 13.89 29.76
CA ARG A 366 -7.35 12.68 30.54
C ARG A 366 -6.74 11.37 29.99
N TRP A 367 -6.50 11.29 28.69
CA TRP A 367 -5.88 10.13 28.02
C TRP A 367 -4.40 10.37 27.71
N THR A 368 -3.89 11.57 27.95
CA THR A 368 -2.51 11.95 27.66
C THR A 368 -1.54 11.39 28.70
N ALA A 369 -0.47 10.76 28.23
CA ALA A 369 0.59 10.22 29.08
C ALA A 369 1.37 11.34 29.81
N PRO A 370 1.83 11.13 31.05
CA PRO A 370 2.44 12.16 31.87
C PRO A 370 3.68 12.81 31.25
N GLU A 371 4.48 12.03 30.50
CA GLU A 371 5.67 12.54 29.81
C GLU A 371 5.34 13.54 28.70
N LEU A 372 4.13 13.52 28.12
CA LEU A 372 3.71 14.45 27.08
C LEU A 372 3.20 15.79 27.65
N LEU A 373 2.93 15.85 28.95
CA LEU A 373 2.46 17.05 29.66
C LEU A 373 3.61 17.88 30.26
N ILE A 374 4.83 17.36 30.23
CA ILE A 374 6.02 17.97 30.82
C ILE A 374 7.00 18.31 29.69
N SER A 375 7.44 19.56 29.62
CA SER A 375 8.52 19.97 28.71
C SER A 375 9.87 19.46 29.24
N ASP A 376 10.77 19.03 28.35
CA ASP A 376 12.12 18.65 28.75
C ASP A 376 12.92 19.86 29.27
N ILE A 377 14.11 19.60 29.80
CA ILE A 377 15.00 20.62 30.39
C ILE A 377 15.42 21.69 29.34
N SER A 378 15.29 21.37 28.04
CA SER A 378 15.56 22.27 26.91
C SER A 378 14.33 23.07 26.45
N GLY A 379 13.18 22.90 27.11
CA GLY A 379 11.91 23.52 26.75
C GLY A 379 11.24 22.87 25.54
N LYS A 380 11.69 21.68 25.09
CA LYS A 380 11.08 20.94 23.99
C LYS A 380 10.04 19.97 24.53
N ASN A 381 8.89 19.90 23.86
CA ASN A 381 7.85 18.93 24.17
C ASN A 381 8.27 17.53 23.73
N ILE A 382 8.07 16.54 24.61
CA ILE A 382 8.23 15.13 24.29
C ILE A 382 7.16 14.74 23.26
N ARG A 383 7.56 14.00 22.22
CA ARG A 383 6.63 13.53 21.17
C ARG A 383 5.95 12.24 21.60
N ALA A 384 4.69 12.06 21.16
CA ALA A 384 3.97 10.81 21.31
C ALA A 384 4.77 9.64 20.71
N ASN A 385 4.68 8.49 21.37
CA ASN A 385 5.40 7.27 21.01
C ASN A 385 4.52 6.03 21.30
N ARG A 386 5.02 4.84 20.98
CA ARG A 386 4.26 3.59 21.22
C ARG A 386 3.85 3.42 22.69
N ALA A 387 4.70 3.80 23.64
CA ALA A 387 4.40 3.69 25.07
C ALA A 387 3.35 4.72 25.52
N SER A 388 3.28 5.90 24.89
CA SER A 388 2.19 6.84 25.17
C SER A 388 0.85 6.35 24.63
N ASP A 389 0.81 5.71 23.46
CA ASP A 389 -0.42 5.05 22.97
C ASP A 389 -0.89 3.95 23.93
N VAL A 390 0.03 3.16 24.51
CA VAL A 390 -0.30 2.14 25.51
C VAL A 390 -0.88 2.76 26.79
N TYR A 391 -0.38 3.92 27.22
CA TYR A 391 -0.97 4.67 28.33
C TYR A 391 -2.41 5.06 28.00
N SER A 392 -2.64 5.68 26.84
CA SER A 392 -3.96 6.07 26.39
C SER A 392 -4.91 4.88 26.25
N PHE A 393 -4.39 3.71 25.84
CA PHE A 393 -5.17 2.47 25.79
C PHE A 393 -5.63 2.01 27.18
N GLY A 394 -4.80 2.15 28.21
CA GLY A 394 -5.20 1.90 29.60
C GLY A 394 -6.36 2.80 30.03
N CYS A 395 -6.31 4.08 29.67
CA CYS A 395 -7.40 5.03 29.87
C CYS A 395 -8.68 4.64 29.09
N VAL A 396 -8.56 4.21 27.83
CA VAL A 396 -9.69 3.71 27.03
C VAL A 396 -10.32 2.47 27.65
N CYS A 397 -9.53 1.54 28.20
CA CYS A 397 -10.10 0.38 28.89
C CYS A 397 -10.99 0.81 30.06
N LEU A 398 -10.51 1.75 30.88
CA LEU A 398 -11.30 2.29 31.98
C LEU A 398 -12.58 2.97 31.47
N GLU A 399 -12.48 3.75 30.41
CA GLU A 399 -13.63 4.41 29.76
C GLU A 399 -14.68 3.41 29.29
N VAL A 400 -14.26 2.35 28.59
CA VAL A 400 -15.14 1.30 28.07
C VAL A 400 -15.82 0.50 29.18
N PHE A 401 -15.09 0.10 30.23
CA PHE A 401 -15.66 -0.69 31.34
C PHE A 401 -16.59 0.11 32.24
N THR A 402 -16.38 1.43 32.37
CA THR A 402 -17.17 2.27 33.29
C THR A 402 -18.23 3.11 32.60
N GLY A 403 -18.12 3.30 31.28
CA GLY A 403 -18.90 4.28 30.53
C GLY A 403 -18.60 5.74 30.91
N LYS A 404 -17.48 6.00 31.61
CA LYS A 404 -17.10 7.32 32.12
C LYS A 404 -15.69 7.67 31.70
N VAL A 405 -15.44 8.95 31.43
CA VAL A 405 -14.08 9.43 31.12
C VAL A 405 -13.10 9.14 32.26
N PRO A 406 -11.80 8.92 31.99
CA PRO A 406 -10.79 8.78 33.02
C PRO A 406 -10.79 9.98 33.98
N TYR A 407 -10.58 9.74 35.27
CA TYR A 407 -10.65 10.76 36.32
C TYR A 407 -12.00 11.48 36.41
N SER A 408 -13.11 10.80 36.11
CA SER A 408 -14.48 11.37 36.14
C SER A 408 -14.87 12.01 37.49
N GLU A 409 -14.22 11.61 38.57
CA GLU A 409 -14.36 12.16 39.91
C GLU A 409 -13.75 13.57 40.07
N ILE A 410 -12.88 13.98 39.14
CA ILE A 410 -12.23 15.29 39.13
C ILE A 410 -12.90 16.18 38.05
N PRO A 411 -13.69 17.19 38.45
CA PRO A 411 -14.47 17.98 37.48
C PRO A 411 -13.65 18.95 36.62
N ARG A 412 -12.49 19.41 37.12
CA ARG A 412 -11.69 20.44 36.45
C ARG A 412 -10.50 19.82 35.72
N GLU A 413 -10.43 20.00 34.40
CA GLU A 413 -9.33 19.49 33.54
C GLU A 413 -7.94 19.87 34.06
N ALA A 414 -7.74 21.12 34.49
CA ALA A 414 -6.45 21.56 35.04
C ALA A 414 -6.02 20.77 36.28
N VAL A 415 -6.98 20.33 37.11
CA VAL A 415 -6.69 19.51 38.30
C VAL A 415 -6.36 18.08 37.89
N VAL A 416 -7.00 17.55 36.84
CA VAL A 416 -6.66 16.25 36.26
C VAL A 416 -5.22 16.27 35.74
N VAL A 417 -4.85 17.29 34.96
CA VAL A 417 -3.48 17.46 34.46
C VAL A 417 -2.47 17.45 35.61
N MET A 418 -2.76 18.20 36.68
CA MET A 418 -1.90 18.20 37.87
C MET A 418 -1.83 16.84 38.56
N ALA A 419 -2.96 16.11 38.66
CA ALA A 419 -2.99 14.77 39.22
C ALA A 419 -2.14 13.77 38.39
N ILE A 420 -2.23 13.84 37.05
CA ILE A 420 -1.43 13.02 36.13
C ILE A 420 0.07 13.34 36.29
N ILE A 421 0.45 14.63 36.32
CA ILE A 421 1.84 15.06 36.54
C ILE A 421 2.37 14.58 37.90
N GLN A 422 1.51 14.59 38.92
CA GLN A 422 1.81 14.06 40.26
C GLN A 422 1.75 12.52 40.33
N LYS A 423 1.60 11.84 39.20
CA LYS A 423 1.59 10.38 39.07
C LYS A 423 0.42 9.72 39.82
N GLN A 424 -0.66 10.46 40.06
CA GLN A 424 -1.89 9.91 40.61
C GLN A 424 -2.61 9.07 39.54
N ARG A 425 -3.05 7.88 39.92
CA ARG A 425 -3.73 6.94 39.01
C ARG A 425 -5.24 6.96 39.26
N PRO A 426 -6.07 6.65 38.24
CA PRO A 426 -7.50 6.47 38.45
C PRO A 426 -7.78 5.39 39.50
N GLN A 427 -8.82 5.60 40.29
CA GLN A 427 -9.25 4.60 41.27
C GLN A 427 -9.88 3.40 40.59
N ARG A 428 -9.72 2.21 41.18
CA ARG A 428 -10.40 1.01 40.69
C ARG A 428 -11.92 1.20 40.81
N PRO A 429 -12.68 1.03 39.72
CA PRO A 429 -14.14 1.10 39.79
C PRO A 429 -14.70 0.06 40.76
N VAL A 430 -15.68 0.48 41.56
CA VAL A 430 -16.48 -0.39 42.45
C VAL A 430 -17.88 -0.51 41.85
N GLY A 431 -18.35 -1.73 41.58
CA GLY A 431 -19.67 -1.99 40.98
C GLY A 431 -19.68 -3.13 39.95
N ASP A 432 -20.68 -3.11 39.07
CA ASP A 432 -20.98 -4.17 38.08
C ASP A 432 -19.96 -4.28 36.91
N CYS A 433 -18.84 -3.57 36.99
CA CYS A 433 -17.77 -3.68 36.00
C CYS A 433 -17.16 -5.08 35.92
N VAL A 434 -17.23 -5.86 37.03
CA VAL A 434 -16.80 -7.26 37.06
C VAL A 434 -17.67 -8.13 36.14
N GLY A 435 -18.99 -7.91 36.13
CA GLY A 435 -19.92 -8.61 35.24
C GLY A 435 -19.64 -8.34 33.76
N HIS A 436 -19.05 -7.19 33.46
CA HIS A 436 -18.61 -6.82 32.11
C HIS A 436 -17.18 -7.24 31.75
N GLY A 437 -16.48 -7.96 32.64
CA GLY A 437 -15.15 -8.52 32.38
C GLY A 437 -13.96 -7.79 33.01
N LEU A 438 -14.18 -6.76 33.85
CA LEU A 438 -13.11 -6.08 34.59
C LEU A 438 -12.70 -6.87 35.85
N ASP A 439 -12.16 -8.07 35.64
CA ASP A 439 -11.59 -8.91 36.71
C ASP A 439 -10.23 -8.36 37.22
N ASP A 440 -9.69 -9.00 38.28
CA ASP A 440 -8.41 -8.61 38.88
C ASP A 440 -7.26 -8.63 37.87
N ALA A 441 -7.26 -9.61 36.97
CA ALA A 441 -6.23 -9.74 35.95
C ALA A 441 -6.35 -8.63 34.89
N THR A 442 -7.56 -8.20 34.53
CA THR A 442 -7.80 -7.08 33.60
C THR A 442 -7.33 -5.79 34.24
N TRP A 443 -7.68 -5.59 35.51
CA TRP A 443 -7.30 -4.41 36.26
C TRP A 443 -5.78 -4.29 36.42
N ASP A 444 -5.08 -5.39 36.69
CA ASP A 444 -3.62 -5.43 36.75
C ASP A 444 -2.97 -5.06 35.40
N LEU A 445 -3.52 -5.57 34.29
CA LEU A 445 -3.06 -5.23 32.95
C LEU A 445 -3.26 -3.72 32.65
N ILE A 446 -4.46 -3.19 32.88
CA ILE A 446 -4.77 -1.76 32.73
C ILE A 446 -3.82 -0.92 33.60
N SER A 447 -3.59 -1.36 34.83
CA SER A 447 -2.71 -0.69 35.79
C SER A 447 -1.26 -0.61 35.33
N LYS A 448 -0.79 -1.59 34.57
CA LYS A 448 0.53 -1.61 33.92
C LYS A 448 0.57 -0.73 32.68
N CYS A 449 -0.51 -0.68 31.89
CA CYS A 449 -0.60 0.14 30.67
C CYS A 449 -0.39 1.64 30.97
N TRP A 450 -0.99 2.18 32.04
CA TRP A 450 -0.86 3.59 32.42
C TRP A 450 0.26 3.88 33.43
N HIS A 451 1.30 3.05 33.49
CA HIS A 451 2.42 3.29 34.40
C HIS A 451 3.07 4.67 34.13
N ALA A 452 3.45 5.40 35.18
CA ALA A 452 3.99 6.76 35.03
C ALA A 452 5.32 6.77 34.24
N ASP A 453 6.19 5.79 34.51
CA ASP A 453 7.39 5.53 33.71
C ASP A 453 7.01 4.76 32.42
N PRO A 454 7.25 5.32 31.21
CA PRO A 454 6.93 4.68 29.94
C PRO A 454 7.70 3.38 29.69
N THR A 455 8.87 3.19 30.31
CA THR A 455 9.67 1.96 30.14
C THR A 455 9.09 0.76 30.88
N GLN A 456 8.23 1.01 31.88
CA GLN A 456 7.56 -0.02 32.67
C GLN A 456 6.22 -0.44 32.05
N ARG A 457 5.78 0.24 30.99
CA ARG A 457 4.54 -0.11 30.28
C ARG A 457 4.79 -1.34 29.40
N PRO A 458 3.82 -2.27 29.30
CA PRO A 458 3.93 -3.38 28.36
C PRO A 458 3.94 -2.87 26.92
N THR A 459 4.52 -3.63 26.00
CA THR A 459 4.31 -3.38 24.57
C THR A 459 2.88 -3.75 24.19
N ILE A 460 2.35 -3.16 23.12
CA ILE A 460 1.00 -3.52 22.65
C ILE A 460 0.90 -5.01 22.28
N LEU A 461 2.00 -5.64 21.84
CA LEU A 461 2.05 -7.08 21.60
C LEU A 461 1.85 -7.88 22.89
N GLN A 462 2.47 -7.49 24.00
CA GLN A 462 2.26 -8.13 25.31
C GLN A 462 0.82 -7.95 25.82
N VAL A 463 0.22 -6.77 25.55
CA VAL A 463 -1.20 -6.52 25.83
C VAL A 463 -2.07 -7.47 25.00
N ARG A 464 -1.81 -7.62 23.69
CA ARG A 464 -2.55 -8.53 22.81
C ARG A 464 -2.54 -9.97 23.29
N GLU A 465 -1.38 -10.49 23.69
CA GLU A 465 -1.31 -11.86 24.21
C GLU A 465 -2.13 -12.04 25.50
N SER A 466 -2.24 -11.00 26.33
CA SER A 466 -3.08 -11.01 27.53
C SER A 466 -4.58 -11.03 27.21
N PHE A 467 -5.02 -10.43 26.09
CA PHE A 467 -6.40 -10.47 25.60
C PHE A 467 -6.73 -11.79 24.89
N ARG A 468 -5.81 -12.33 24.06
CA ARG A 468 -5.97 -13.61 23.34
C ARG A 468 -6.26 -14.78 24.27
N LEU A 469 -5.57 -14.85 25.41
CA LEU A 469 -5.80 -15.89 26.43
C LEU A 469 -7.23 -15.86 27.01
N ARG A 470 -7.96 -14.75 26.85
CA ARG A 470 -9.31 -14.54 27.36
C ARG A 470 -10.37 -14.75 26.30
N GLU A 471 -10.10 -14.37 25.05
CA GLU A 471 -10.96 -14.66 23.89
C GLU A 471 -11.17 -16.16 23.67
N TRP A 472 -10.18 -17.00 24.00
CA TRP A 472 -10.28 -18.47 23.90
C TRP A 472 -11.45 -19.04 24.73
N LYS A 473 -11.90 -18.34 25.78
CA LYS A 473 -13.01 -18.77 26.63
C LYS A 473 -14.39 -18.34 26.14
N SER A 474 -14.49 -17.50 25.10
CA SER A 474 -15.75 -16.82 24.71
C SER A 474 -16.18 -17.08 23.25
N ARG A 475 -15.63 -18.06 22.55
CA ARG A 475 -15.95 -18.30 21.14
C ARG A 475 -17.15 -19.23 20.96
N GLU A 476 -18.35 -18.64 20.88
CA GLU A 476 -19.41 -19.11 19.99
C GLU A 476 -19.60 -18.09 18.84
N THR A 477 -19.35 -18.57 17.62
CA THR A 477 -19.79 -18.04 16.31
C THR A 477 -19.79 -16.52 16.08
N HIS A 478 -18.66 -15.92 15.68
CA HIS A 478 -18.65 -14.69 14.87
C HIS A 478 -17.80 -14.93 13.61
N THR A 479 -18.47 -15.00 12.46
CA THR A 479 -17.85 -14.97 11.13
C THR A 479 -17.51 -13.54 10.78
N THR A 480 -16.24 -13.25 10.55
CA THR A 480 -15.75 -11.94 10.07
C THR A 480 -16.28 -11.69 8.65
N THR A 481 -17.23 -10.77 8.51
CA THR A 481 -17.58 -10.17 7.23
C THR A 481 -16.70 -8.95 6.96
N ASP A 482 -16.34 -8.76 5.70
CA ASP A 482 -15.57 -7.59 5.27
C ASP A 482 -16.53 -6.38 5.19
N ASP A 483 -16.53 -5.55 6.22
CA ASP A 483 -17.49 -4.45 6.38
C ASP A 483 -17.22 -3.26 5.43
N PHE A 484 -16.09 -3.25 4.72
CA PHE A 484 -15.66 -2.11 3.91
C PHE A 484 -15.38 -2.50 2.46
N PRO A 485 -15.97 -1.82 1.46
CA PRO A 485 -15.54 -1.94 0.06
C PRO A 485 -14.11 -1.41 -0.12
N GLY A 486 -13.39 -1.94 -1.12
CA GLY A 486 -11.99 -1.59 -1.40
C GLY A 486 -11.76 -0.09 -1.65
N VAL A 487 -10.59 0.40 -1.21
CA VAL A 487 -10.14 1.79 -1.36
C VAL A 487 -9.73 2.05 -2.83
N PRO A 488 -9.99 3.25 -3.41
CA PRO A 488 -9.56 3.58 -4.76
C PRO A 488 -8.03 3.48 -4.94
N CYS A 489 -7.55 2.79 -5.98
CA CYS A 489 -6.13 2.71 -6.33
C CYS A 489 -5.70 3.89 -7.22
N ALA A 490 -4.44 4.33 -7.08
CA ALA A 490 -3.88 5.32 -7.99
C ALA A 490 -3.61 4.75 -9.37
N SER A 491 -3.75 5.59 -10.40
CA SER A 491 -3.45 5.21 -11.77
C SER A 491 -2.86 6.35 -12.59
N PHE A 492 -2.14 5.98 -13.64
CA PHE A 492 -1.58 6.94 -14.58
C PHE A 492 -2.59 7.42 -15.64
N GLY A 493 -3.88 7.05 -15.53
CA GLY A 493 -4.93 7.34 -16.50
C GLY A 493 -5.08 8.83 -16.84
N GLN A 494 -4.73 9.68 -15.88
CA GLN A 494 -4.82 11.13 -15.94
C GLN A 494 -3.62 11.82 -16.61
N TYR A 495 -2.52 11.12 -16.90
CA TYR A 495 -1.28 11.69 -17.48
C TYR A 495 -0.98 11.12 -18.86
N GLY A 496 -1.90 11.27 -19.81
CA GLY A 496 -1.70 10.87 -21.20
C GLY A 496 -2.47 9.62 -21.56
N PHE A 497 -2.05 8.43 -21.14
CA PHE A 497 -2.77 7.21 -21.52
C PHE A 497 -3.98 6.97 -20.61
N SER A 498 -5.18 7.20 -21.15
CA SER A 498 -6.45 6.84 -20.50
C SER A 498 -6.40 5.39 -20.01
N GLU A 499 -7.05 5.10 -18.89
CA GLU A 499 -7.28 3.72 -18.50
C GLU A 499 -7.93 2.94 -19.63
N ASP A 500 -8.86 3.45 -20.42
CA ASP A 500 -9.45 2.72 -21.58
C ASP A 500 -8.44 2.35 -22.68
N TYR A 501 -7.28 2.99 -22.69
CA TYR A 501 -6.19 2.75 -23.65
C TYR A 501 -5.10 1.82 -23.09
N VAL A 502 -5.00 1.74 -21.76
CA VAL A 502 -4.11 0.84 -21.00
C VAL A 502 -4.89 -0.37 -20.47
N SER A 503 -6.22 -0.30 -20.46
CA SER A 503 -7.16 -1.29 -19.95
C SER A 503 -7.79 -2.08 -21.08
N HIS A 504 -8.08 -3.30 -20.69
CA HIS A 504 -8.70 -4.35 -21.48
C HIS A 504 -10.02 -3.89 -22.08
N LYS A 505 -10.03 -3.49 -23.36
CA LYS A 505 -11.27 -3.42 -24.15
C LYS A 505 -11.79 -4.83 -24.46
N ASN A 506 -12.29 -5.47 -23.40
CA ASN A 506 -13.44 -6.35 -23.38
C ASN A 506 -14.34 -6.07 -22.16
N LEU A 507 -14.27 -4.85 -21.59
CA LEU A 507 -15.27 -4.35 -20.64
C LEU A 507 -15.88 -3.06 -21.15
N GLN A 508 -16.73 -3.18 -22.19
CA GLN A 508 -17.92 -2.35 -22.15
C GLN A 508 -18.73 -2.78 -20.94
N LEU A 509 -18.79 -1.89 -19.97
CA LEU A 509 -19.78 -1.83 -18.92
C LEU A 509 -21.20 -1.91 -19.51
N THR A 510 -21.67 -3.13 -19.79
CA THR A 510 -23.00 -3.47 -19.30
C THR A 510 -22.85 -3.61 -17.81
N ARG A 511 -23.54 -2.75 -17.04
CA ARG A 511 -23.72 -2.86 -15.60
C ARG A 511 -23.95 -4.33 -15.21
N ASN A 512 -22.90 -4.99 -14.76
CA ASN A 512 -22.93 -6.18 -13.92
C ASN A 512 -21.60 -6.17 -13.17
N PRO A 513 -21.62 -6.25 -11.83
CA PRO A 513 -20.40 -6.28 -11.04
C PRO A 513 -19.61 -7.52 -11.44
N THR A 514 -18.42 -7.36 -12.04
CA THR A 514 -17.45 -8.45 -12.04
C THR A 514 -17.11 -8.71 -10.59
N MET A 515 -17.75 -9.73 -10.01
CA MET A 515 -17.46 -10.20 -8.66
C MET A 515 -15.98 -10.52 -8.59
N CYS A 516 -15.23 -9.72 -7.84
CA CYS A 516 -13.91 -10.11 -7.40
C CYS A 516 -14.06 -11.41 -6.60
N CYS A 517 -13.18 -12.38 -6.85
CA CYS A 517 -13.04 -13.55 -5.98
C CYS A 517 -12.73 -13.06 -4.56
N ASN A 518 -13.33 -13.68 -3.54
CA ASN A 518 -13.08 -13.33 -2.16
C ASN A 518 -11.61 -13.70 -1.81
N PRO A 519 -10.73 -12.75 -1.48
CA PRO A 519 -9.33 -13.06 -1.17
C PRO A 519 -9.16 -14.04 0.00
N ASN A 520 -10.17 -14.13 0.89
CA ASN A 520 -10.17 -15.09 2.00
C ASN A 520 -10.31 -16.56 1.55
N ASN A 521 -10.72 -16.81 0.31
CA ASN A 521 -10.76 -18.16 -0.25
C ASN A 521 -9.39 -18.61 -0.79
N ALA A 522 -8.43 -17.70 -0.89
CA ALA A 522 -7.10 -18.03 -1.35
C ALA A 522 -6.31 -18.74 -0.25
N VAL A 523 -5.50 -19.71 -0.65
CA VAL A 523 -4.61 -20.49 0.22
C VAL A 523 -3.16 -20.20 -0.16
N PRO A 524 -2.20 -20.37 0.77
CA PRO A 524 -0.80 -20.21 0.46
C PRO A 524 -0.32 -21.22 -0.58
N LEU A 525 0.43 -20.74 -1.57
CA LEU A 525 1.29 -21.53 -2.43
C LEU A 525 2.68 -21.57 -1.77
N PHE A 526 2.98 -22.68 -1.11
CA PHE A 526 4.26 -22.89 -0.46
C PHE A 526 5.35 -23.21 -1.49
N ARG A 527 6.56 -22.72 -1.25
CA ARG A 527 7.77 -23.00 -2.04
C ARG A 527 8.80 -23.73 -1.19
N ALA A 528 9.50 -24.70 -1.78
CA ALA A 528 10.65 -25.35 -1.17
C ALA A 528 11.75 -25.64 -2.18
N TRP A 529 12.99 -25.61 -1.69
CA TRP A 529 14.18 -25.96 -2.46
C TRP A 529 14.68 -27.36 -2.08
N GLY A 530 14.84 -28.24 -3.07
CA GLY A 530 15.41 -29.57 -2.91
C GLY A 530 16.89 -29.57 -3.29
N PRO A 531 17.86 -29.43 -2.35
CA PRO A 531 19.28 -29.34 -2.69
C PRO A 531 19.84 -30.62 -3.34
N SER A 532 19.28 -31.79 -3.05
CA SER A 532 19.67 -33.06 -3.67
C SER A 532 19.07 -33.23 -5.06
N GLN A 533 17.86 -32.72 -5.27
CA GLN A 533 17.11 -32.75 -6.52
C GLN A 533 17.56 -31.62 -7.46
N LYS A 534 18.06 -30.51 -6.89
CA LYS A 534 18.35 -29.23 -7.56
C LYS A 534 17.13 -28.58 -8.20
N GLU A 535 15.97 -28.69 -7.55
CA GLU A 535 14.70 -28.20 -8.07
C GLU A 535 13.90 -27.41 -7.02
N HIS A 536 13.06 -26.50 -7.52
CA HIS A 536 12.03 -25.85 -6.72
C HIS A 536 10.71 -26.62 -6.83
N PHE A 537 10.03 -26.74 -5.69
CA PHE A 537 8.77 -27.42 -5.55
C PHE A 537 7.71 -26.49 -4.97
N TYR A 538 6.51 -26.49 -5.57
CA TYR A 538 5.39 -25.65 -5.17
C TYR A 538 4.12 -26.46 -4.89
N THR A 539 3.48 -26.18 -3.77
CA THR A 539 2.22 -26.85 -3.39
C THR A 539 1.33 -25.98 -2.53
N THR A 540 0.01 -26.17 -2.65
CA THR A 540 -1.01 -25.63 -1.73
C THR A 540 -1.28 -26.55 -0.54
N SER A 541 -0.73 -27.76 -0.54
CA SER A 541 -0.91 -28.76 0.51
C SER A 541 0.22 -28.70 1.53
N TRP A 542 -0.09 -28.28 2.75
CA TRP A 542 0.86 -28.30 3.86
C TRP A 542 1.38 -29.73 4.16
N LEU A 543 0.53 -30.76 4.00
CA LEU A 543 0.94 -32.15 4.23
C LEU A 543 1.95 -32.63 3.19
N GLU A 544 1.79 -32.22 1.93
CA GLU A 544 2.76 -32.52 0.86
C GLU A 544 4.09 -31.80 1.14
N MET A 545 4.04 -30.54 1.58
CA MET A 545 5.21 -29.77 2.01
C MET A 545 5.93 -30.41 3.20
N GLU A 546 5.21 -30.83 4.24
CA GLU A 546 5.78 -31.51 5.42
C GLU A 546 6.43 -32.84 5.02
N THR A 547 5.81 -33.61 4.14
CA THR A 547 6.36 -34.86 3.62
C THR A 547 7.64 -34.62 2.82
N ALA A 548 7.65 -33.59 1.96
CA ALA A 548 8.82 -33.22 1.18
C ALA A 548 10.02 -32.82 2.07
N MET A 549 9.76 -32.08 3.14
CA MET A 549 10.80 -31.70 4.11
C MET A 549 11.28 -32.89 4.95
N ALA A 550 10.36 -33.70 5.46
CA ALA A 550 10.70 -34.78 6.40
C ALA A 550 11.37 -35.98 5.73
N TYR A 551 11.00 -36.30 4.49
CA TYR A 551 11.39 -37.56 3.85
C TYR A 551 12.13 -37.39 2.52
N LEU A 552 11.96 -36.25 1.82
CA LEU A 552 12.55 -36.03 0.50
C LEU A 552 13.71 -35.03 0.51
N GLY A 553 14.02 -34.44 1.67
CA GLY A 553 15.17 -33.56 1.87
C GLY A 553 14.99 -32.12 1.39
N TYR A 554 13.76 -31.69 1.12
CA TYR A 554 13.47 -30.31 0.74
C TYR A 554 13.59 -29.35 1.94
N ARG A 555 13.88 -28.08 1.66
CA ARG A 555 13.88 -27.00 2.64
C ARG A 555 12.80 -25.99 2.25
N SER A 556 11.85 -25.76 3.15
CA SER A 556 10.82 -24.74 2.92
C SER A 556 11.45 -23.34 2.82
N GLU A 557 10.99 -22.58 1.84
CA GLU A 557 11.33 -21.18 1.61
C GLU A 557 10.16 -20.24 1.94
N GLY A 558 9.08 -20.77 2.51
CA GLY A 558 7.90 -20.02 2.92
C GLY A 558 6.79 -19.99 1.86
N VAL A 559 5.98 -18.93 1.91
CA VAL A 559 4.84 -18.72 1.02
C VAL A 559 5.30 -17.87 -0.17
N ALA A 560 5.23 -18.43 -1.38
CA ALA A 560 5.58 -17.71 -2.61
C ALA A 560 4.46 -16.78 -3.08
N ALA A 561 3.20 -17.19 -2.92
CA ALA A 561 2.01 -16.43 -3.29
C ALA A 561 0.76 -17.01 -2.62
N TYR A 562 -0.40 -16.41 -2.85
CA TYR A 562 -1.71 -16.97 -2.52
C TYR A 562 -2.51 -17.27 -3.80
N ILE A 563 -3.05 -18.48 -3.91
CA ILE A 563 -3.83 -18.96 -5.06
C ILE A 563 -5.10 -19.68 -4.59
N PHE A 564 -6.06 -19.95 -5.48
CA PHE A 564 -7.33 -20.58 -5.09
C PHE A 564 -7.29 -22.10 -5.30
N VAL A 565 -7.88 -22.89 -4.41
CA VAL A 565 -7.97 -24.37 -4.58
C VAL A 565 -9.20 -24.81 -5.37
N THR A 566 -10.19 -23.92 -5.51
CA THR A 566 -11.38 -24.10 -6.33
C THR A 566 -11.45 -23.02 -7.40
N GLN A 567 -12.12 -23.31 -8.51
CA GLN A 567 -12.29 -22.32 -9.57
C GLN A 567 -13.17 -21.16 -9.08
N GLU A 568 -12.58 -19.97 -9.00
CA GLU A 568 -13.26 -18.73 -8.64
C GLU A 568 -13.52 -17.87 -9.89
N VAL A 569 -14.36 -16.84 -9.73
CA VAL A 569 -14.64 -15.87 -10.81
C VAL A 569 -13.33 -15.24 -11.31
N SER A 570 -13.15 -15.20 -12.63
CA SER A 570 -11.95 -14.65 -13.30
C SER A 570 -10.63 -15.39 -13.00
N THR A 571 -10.70 -16.66 -12.60
CA THR A 571 -9.52 -17.54 -12.46
C THR A 571 -9.46 -18.63 -13.54
N VAL A 572 -8.24 -19.06 -13.86
CA VAL A 572 -7.92 -20.17 -14.77
C VAL A 572 -7.13 -21.24 -14.01
N PRO A 573 -7.19 -22.51 -14.44
CA PRO A 573 -6.41 -23.57 -13.81
C PRO A 573 -4.91 -23.30 -13.92
N PHE A 574 -4.20 -23.51 -12.83
CA PHE A 574 -2.75 -23.55 -12.75
C PHE A 574 -2.32 -25.02 -12.71
N PHE A 575 -1.79 -25.50 -13.82
CA PHE A 575 -1.44 -26.90 -14.02
C PHE A 575 -0.08 -27.20 -13.39
N ARG A 576 0.07 -28.42 -12.86
CA ARG A 576 1.36 -28.98 -12.42
C ARG A 576 1.73 -30.15 -13.31
N LEU A 577 2.96 -30.14 -13.79
CA LEU A 577 3.54 -31.18 -14.61
C LEU A 577 4.90 -31.57 -14.04
N ARG A 578 5.32 -32.81 -14.25
CA ARG A 578 6.59 -33.33 -13.78
C ARG A 578 7.34 -34.01 -14.90
N HIS A 579 8.63 -33.73 -15.03
CA HIS A 579 9.47 -34.46 -15.97
C HIS A 579 9.79 -35.86 -15.40
N PRO A 580 9.52 -36.97 -16.12
CA PRO A 580 9.68 -38.32 -15.58
C PRO A 580 11.15 -38.73 -15.38
N MET A 581 12.07 -38.08 -16.09
CA MET A 581 13.51 -38.40 -16.07
C MET A 581 14.40 -37.27 -15.54
N ALA A 582 13.81 -36.15 -15.11
CA ALA A 582 14.53 -34.99 -14.60
C ALA A 582 13.85 -34.49 -13.32
N PRO A 583 14.61 -33.90 -12.40
CA PRO A 583 14.06 -33.32 -11.18
C PRO A 583 13.49 -31.93 -11.52
N ASP A 584 12.44 -31.86 -12.34
CA ASP A 584 11.80 -30.58 -12.68
C ASP A 584 10.28 -30.68 -12.56
N HIS A 585 9.71 -29.71 -11.86
CA HIS A 585 8.28 -29.45 -11.84
C HIS A 585 7.98 -28.19 -12.65
N PHE A 586 7.14 -28.36 -13.66
CA PHE A 586 6.70 -27.30 -14.55
C PHE A 586 5.26 -26.91 -14.22
N TYR A 587 5.02 -25.61 -14.05
CA TYR A 587 3.72 -25.05 -13.77
C TYR A 587 3.31 -24.05 -14.84
N CYS A 588 2.08 -24.19 -15.35
CA CYS A 588 1.57 -23.31 -16.40
C CYS A 588 0.08 -22.98 -16.24
N ALA A 589 -0.35 -21.81 -16.69
CA ALA A 589 -1.72 -21.29 -16.59
C ALA A 589 -2.52 -21.42 -17.89
N THR A 590 -1.91 -21.95 -18.96
CA THR A 590 -2.58 -22.17 -20.25
C THR A 590 -2.67 -23.64 -20.64
N THR A 591 -3.81 -24.04 -21.18
CA THR A 591 -4.04 -25.40 -21.69
C THR A 591 -3.14 -25.73 -22.88
N SER A 592 -2.90 -24.76 -23.77
CA SER A 592 -2.03 -24.94 -24.93
C SER A 592 -0.59 -25.26 -24.52
N GLU A 593 -0.06 -24.57 -23.50
CA GLU A 593 1.29 -24.81 -23.01
C GLU A 593 1.41 -26.14 -22.26
N ARG A 594 0.41 -26.50 -21.44
CA ARG A 594 0.31 -27.84 -20.84
C ARG A 594 0.35 -28.92 -21.92
N ASP A 595 -0.47 -28.79 -22.95
CA ASP A 595 -0.58 -29.81 -24.00
C ASP A 595 0.72 -29.92 -24.81
N LYS A 596 1.39 -28.78 -25.08
CA LYS A 596 2.72 -28.75 -25.70
C LYS A 596 3.78 -29.40 -24.81
N ALA A 597 3.78 -29.11 -23.50
CA ALA A 597 4.74 -29.70 -22.57
C ALA A 597 4.61 -31.22 -22.49
N VAL A 598 3.38 -31.76 -22.56
CA VAL A 598 3.12 -33.20 -22.60
C VAL A 598 3.49 -33.82 -23.94
N ALA A 599 3.10 -33.20 -25.05
CA ALA A 599 3.28 -33.77 -26.39
C ALA A 599 4.71 -33.69 -26.92
N GLU A 600 5.42 -32.59 -26.62
CA GLU A 600 6.71 -32.26 -27.24
C GLU A 600 7.87 -32.29 -26.23
N ASN A 601 7.62 -31.91 -24.97
CA ASN A 601 8.68 -31.77 -23.96
C ASN A 601 8.72 -32.93 -22.93
N SER A 602 7.97 -34.01 -23.18
CA SER A 602 7.97 -35.24 -22.37
C SER A 602 7.55 -35.07 -20.90
N TYR A 603 6.83 -34.01 -20.55
CA TYR A 603 6.30 -33.85 -19.19
C TYR A 603 5.06 -34.74 -18.95
N ALA A 604 4.93 -35.27 -17.74
CA ALA A 604 3.73 -35.94 -17.29
C ALA A 604 2.81 -34.94 -16.58
N PHE A 605 1.54 -34.89 -16.97
CA PHE A 605 0.54 -34.05 -16.30
C PHE A 605 0.13 -34.64 -14.95
N GLU A 606 0.35 -33.89 -13.86
CA GLU A 606 0.03 -34.34 -12.49
C GLU A 606 -1.33 -33.82 -11.99
N GLY A 607 -1.86 -32.76 -12.58
CA GLY A 607 -3.16 -32.20 -12.22
C GLY A 607 -3.19 -30.68 -12.15
N ILE A 608 -4.20 -30.16 -11.46
CA ILE A 608 -4.38 -28.73 -11.18
C ILE A 608 -3.80 -28.44 -9.79
N ALA A 609 -2.74 -27.63 -9.72
CA ALA A 609 -2.14 -27.19 -8.45
C ALA A 609 -2.99 -26.13 -7.73
N GLY A 610 -3.79 -25.39 -8.49
CA GLY A 610 -4.73 -24.41 -8.01
C GLY A 610 -5.31 -23.60 -9.16
N TYR A 611 -5.88 -22.44 -8.85
CA TYR A 611 -6.47 -21.52 -9.80
C TYR A 611 -5.88 -20.13 -9.56
N VAL A 612 -5.47 -19.50 -10.66
CA VAL A 612 -4.75 -18.21 -10.71
C VAL A 612 -5.46 -17.28 -11.67
N HIS A 613 -5.18 -15.99 -11.63
CA HIS A 613 -5.76 -15.06 -12.60
C HIS A 613 -4.95 -15.07 -13.89
N ALA A 614 -5.65 -15.19 -15.03
CA ALA A 614 -5.04 -15.09 -16.36
C ALA A 614 -4.61 -13.66 -16.73
N SER A 615 -5.14 -12.66 -16.02
CA SER A 615 -4.82 -11.25 -16.22
C SER A 615 -4.86 -10.52 -14.88
N GLN A 616 -4.16 -9.39 -14.78
CA GLN A 616 -4.11 -8.63 -13.54
C GLN A 616 -5.48 -8.07 -13.15
N VAL A 617 -6.10 -8.64 -12.13
CA VAL A 617 -7.41 -8.24 -11.57
C VAL A 617 -7.43 -8.45 -10.05
N CYS A 618 -8.41 -7.91 -9.33
CA CYS A 618 -8.67 -8.25 -7.92
C CYS A 618 -7.47 -8.08 -6.96
N GLY A 619 -6.55 -7.13 -7.22
CA GLY A 619 -5.34 -6.94 -6.40
C GLY A 619 -4.23 -7.98 -6.62
N SER A 620 -4.32 -8.79 -7.67
CA SER A 620 -3.28 -9.75 -8.06
C SER A 620 -2.00 -9.05 -8.56
N VAL A 621 -0.85 -9.68 -8.32
CA VAL A 621 0.47 -9.30 -8.81
C VAL A 621 1.00 -10.34 -9.82
N PRO A 622 1.93 -9.98 -10.71
CA PRO A 622 2.55 -10.95 -11.62
C PRO A 622 3.28 -12.07 -10.88
N LEU A 623 3.15 -13.30 -11.39
CA LEU A 623 4.01 -14.43 -11.06
C LEU A 623 5.00 -14.60 -12.21
N PHE A 624 6.25 -14.28 -11.97
CA PHE A 624 7.33 -14.44 -12.94
C PHE A 624 7.80 -15.89 -12.97
N ARG A 625 8.14 -16.39 -14.15
CA ARG A 625 8.75 -17.72 -14.35
C ARG A 625 10.15 -17.55 -14.94
N MET A 626 11.11 -18.28 -14.41
CA MET A 626 12.46 -18.33 -14.95
C MET A 626 12.95 -19.75 -15.09
N TRP A 627 13.78 -20.00 -16.10
CA TRP A 627 14.29 -21.33 -16.43
C TRP A 627 15.81 -21.38 -16.32
N ARG A 628 16.35 -22.49 -15.83
CA ARG A 628 17.79 -22.75 -15.87
C ARG A 628 18.13 -24.12 -16.42
N GLU A 629 18.77 -24.14 -17.59
CA GLU A 629 19.21 -25.36 -18.27
C GLU A 629 20.22 -26.17 -17.44
N ALA A 630 21.14 -25.51 -16.71
CA ALA A 630 22.23 -26.19 -16.00
C ALA A 630 21.77 -27.16 -14.90
N ASN A 631 20.62 -26.90 -14.28
CA ASN A 631 20.03 -27.77 -13.26
C ASN A 631 18.65 -28.31 -13.66
N VAL A 632 18.13 -27.92 -14.84
CA VAL A 632 16.79 -28.28 -15.32
C VAL A 632 15.74 -27.89 -14.25
N ASP A 633 15.64 -26.58 -13.98
CA ASP A 633 14.81 -26.06 -12.88
C ASP A 633 14.00 -24.82 -13.30
N HIS A 634 12.70 -24.87 -13.05
CA HIS A 634 11.81 -23.71 -13.14
C HIS A 634 11.64 -23.02 -11.78
N PHE A 635 11.85 -21.71 -11.76
CA PHE A 635 11.66 -20.86 -10.60
C PHE A 635 10.49 -19.91 -10.80
N TYR A 636 9.68 -19.74 -9.76
CA TYR A 636 8.50 -18.87 -9.76
C TYR A 636 8.55 -17.91 -8.59
N THR A 637 8.33 -16.63 -8.86
CA THR A 637 8.31 -15.60 -7.82
C THR A 637 7.41 -14.43 -8.19
N THR A 638 6.80 -13.81 -7.19
CA THR A 638 6.14 -12.51 -7.35
C THR A 638 7.10 -11.34 -7.15
N SER A 639 8.35 -11.61 -6.74
CA SER A 639 9.37 -10.60 -6.44
C SER A 639 10.23 -10.33 -7.66
N VAL A 640 10.14 -9.10 -8.17
CA VAL A 640 11.00 -8.63 -9.27
C VAL A 640 12.49 -8.67 -8.88
N ILE A 641 12.83 -8.35 -7.62
CA ILE A 641 14.22 -8.40 -7.15
C ILE A 641 14.73 -9.85 -7.11
N GLU A 642 13.92 -10.79 -6.63
CA GLU A 642 14.32 -12.19 -6.60
C GLU A 642 14.51 -12.73 -8.02
N ARG A 643 13.61 -12.37 -8.93
CA ARG A 643 13.76 -12.65 -10.36
C ARG A 643 15.06 -12.08 -10.92
N ASP A 644 15.30 -10.79 -10.73
CA ASP A 644 16.48 -10.10 -11.24
C ASP A 644 17.77 -10.75 -10.71
N LYS A 645 17.81 -11.08 -9.40
CA LYS A 645 18.94 -11.78 -8.78
C LYS A 645 19.17 -13.18 -9.38
N PHE A 646 18.12 -13.95 -9.63
CA PHE A 646 18.24 -15.28 -10.22
C PHE A 646 18.77 -15.21 -11.67
N VAL A 647 18.36 -14.20 -12.42
CA VAL A 647 18.83 -13.97 -13.79
C VAL A 647 20.28 -13.48 -13.80
N GLU A 648 20.62 -12.51 -12.95
CA GLU A 648 21.92 -11.84 -12.96
C GLU A 648 23.02 -12.68 -12.28
N ASP A 649 22.72 -13.25 -11.11
CA ASP A 649 23.74 -13.90 -10.27
C ASP A 649 23.74 -15.43 -10.40
N LEU A 650 22.60 -16.03 -10.77
CA LEU A 650 22.40 -17.48 -10.72
C LEU A 650 22.22 -18.14 -12.09
N GLY A 651 22.25 -17.36 -13.18
CA GLY A 651 22.23 -17.85 -14.55
C GLY A 651 20.89 -18.43 -15.00
N TYR A 652 19.78 -17.93 -14.46
CA TYR A 652 18.43 -18.23 -14.96
C TYR A 652 18.10 -17.32 -16.17
N ILE A 653 17.21 -17.81 -17.03
CA ILE A 653 16.61 -17.08 -18.15
C ILE A 653 15.21 -16.66 -17.73
N ASP A 654 14.89 -15.37 -17.81
CA ASP A 654 13.54 -14.86 -17.57
C ASP A 654 12.61 -15.28 -18.72
N GLU A 655 11.55 -16.01 -18.40
CA GLU A 655 10.52 -16.45 -19.36
C GLU A 655 9.27 -15.56 -19.33
N GLY A 656 9.25 -14.54 -18.47
CA GLY A 656 8.17 -13.56 -18.39
C GLY A 656 7.12 -13.87 -17.33
N ILE A 657 5.89 -13.39 -17.55
CA ILE A 657 4.77 -13.51 -16.63
C ILE A 657 3.99 -14.79 -16.94
N GLU A 658 3.97 -15.71 -15.99
CA GLU A 658 3.20 -16.95 -16.08
C GLU A 658 1.71 -16.72 -15.83
N ALA A 659 1.42 -16.01 -14.74
CA ALA A 659 0.06 -15.79 -14.26
C ALA A 659 0.02 -14.56 -13.35
N PHE A 660 -1.17 -14.26 -12.83
CA PHE A 660 -1.36 -13.26 -11.78
C PHE A 660 -1.93 -13.92 -10.52
N VAL A 661 -1.31 -13.67 -9.38
CA VAL A 661 -1.59 -14.33 -8.10
C VAL A 661 -1.75 -13.28 -6.99
N LEU A 662 -2.34 -13.64 -5.86
CA LEU A 662 -2.39 -12.72 -4.72
C LEU A 662 -1.00 -12.68 -4.05
N PRO A 663 -0.47 -11.49 -3.71
CA PRO A 663 0.87 -11.37 -3.16
C PRO A 663 0.97 -12.04 -1.79
N ALA A 664 2.14 -12.61 -1.49
CA ALA A 664 2.46 -12.99 -0.12
C ALA A 664 2.60 -11.73 0.73
N TRP A 665 1.67 -11.49 1.66
CA TRP A 665 1.75 -10.38 2.60
C TRP A 665 2.96 -10.59 3.52
N SER A 666 3.94 -9.68 3.43
CA SER A 666 5.14 -9.67 4.28
C SER A 666 4.87 -9.10 5.66
#